data_AF-A0A7J8E951-F1
#
_entry.id   AF-A0A7J8E951-F1
#
_cell.length_a   1.000
_cell.length_b   1.000
_cell.length_c   1.000
_cell.angle_alpha   90.00
_cell.angle_beta   90.00
_cell.angle_gamma   90.00
#
_symmetry.space_group_name_H-M   'P 1'
#
loop_
_entity.id
_entity.type
_entity.pdbx_description
1 polymer ?
#
loop_
_entity_poly.entity_id
_entity_poly.type
_entity_poly.pdbx_seq_one_letter_code
_entity_poly.pdbx_strand_id
1 'polypeptide(L)'
;MGAEKRLLSIKEALKLAQQPHQNQAKLVVALSRTYLTMDDKTIFHEEFVHYLKYAMVVYKREPVVERVIEFAAKFVTSFHQSDTEDEEEEDGGILNYLFTFLLKSHEANSNAVRFRVCQLINRLLGSMPENALIDDDLFDKLNKAMFIRLKDKIPNVRIQAVLALSRLQDPKDDECPVANAYATLIENDSNPEVRRAVLSCIVPSAKTLPKIVGRTKDVKETVRKLAYQILAEKVHIRVMSIAQRVMLLQQGLSDRSDAVKQATQKHLLQGWLRFSDGNILELLHRLDVENSSEVAVSVLNALFSVTPLNELAEICKNNDDRKLIPVETLTPEMALYWRTLCEYLKSKGDEGEEFLEQILPEPAVYAEYLLSYIQSIPVVNEEQINDFSYIGNLMTKEFIGQQLILIIKSLDTSEEGGRKRLLAILQEILTLPTTPISLISFLVERLLHIITDDDKRIQIVTEIISEIRAPIVTVDVNNDPAYARKKELKMAEIKVKLIEAKAALENCITLQDFNKASELKEEIKILEDAKVNLLKETEQLEIKEVHVEKNDADTLQKCLILCYELLKQMSTSAGIGATMNGIIESLILPGIISVHPVVRNLAVLCLGCCGIQNQKFASKHFVLLLQVLQIDDVTIKISALKAVFDQLMVFGIEPFKTTADEALQSEGAEISTDGGHESKDAEDVAAAARNVLRLLSDFLDSEVRENRSPPMMRCLPQHVCELRTGAAEGLAKLMFCGRLASSRILSRLVLLWYNPVTEEDIRLRHCLGVFFPMFAYASRTNQECFEEAFLPTLQTLASAPASSPLSEIDITNVAELLVDLTRPSGLNPQAKNSQDYQDLTVHDNLAIKICNEILKCPFSPEIRVYTKSLSSLELSNSLAKDLLVLLNEILEQVKDRTCLRALEKIKTQLEKGNKEHGDRAVATQDARTAVAGDHREDEEDKELFVTPHKDVKARQASKSTQQKTNRGRRKVTASTRINRGRQISETDFESDHEVPEPASEMKRRLPRRAKTAALEKSKLNLEPFLSEDVN
;
A
#
# COMPACT_ATOMS: atom_id res chain seq x y z
N MET A 1 10.71 -80.25 17.85
CA MET A 1 9.44 -79.98 17.15
C MET A 1 8.99 -78.58 17.53
N GLY A 2 9.37 -77.56 16.75
CA GLY A 2 9.00 -76.17 16.99
C GLY A 2 7.65 -75.87 16.35
N ALA A 3 6.78 -75.16 17.06
CA ALA A 3 5.46 -74.79 16.55
C ALA A 3 5.58 -73.94 15.27
N GLU A 4 5.06 -74.44 14.15
CA GLU A 4 4.88 -73.67 12.92
C GLU A 4 4.07 -72.40 13.24
N LYS A 5 4.73 -71.24 13.15
CA LYS A 5 4.04 -69.95 13.27
C LYS A 5 3.15 -69.80 12.03
N ARG A 6 1.84 -69.91 12.21
CA ARG A 6 0.81 -69.70 11.19
C ARG A 6 1.14 -68.47 10.33
N LEU A 7 1.30 -68.69 9.01
CA LEU A 7 1.51 -67.63 8.04
C LEU A 7 0.28 -66.71 7.98
N LEU A 8 0.52 -65.42 7.83
CA LEU A 8 -0.54 -64.40 7.82
C LEU A 8 -1.00 -64.19 6.37
N SER A 9 -2.29 -64.38 6.09
CA SER A 9 -2.84 -64.12 4.75
C SER A 9 -2.94 -62.62 4.45
N ILE A 10 -2.94 -62.25 3.16
CA ILE A 10 -3.06 -60.85 2.72
C ILE A 10 -4.34 -60.21 3.28
N LYS A 11 -5.47 -60.91 3.20
CA LYS A 11 -6.76 -60.44 3.72
C LYS A 11 -6.71 -60.17 5.23
N GLU A 12 -6.13 -61.08 6.00
CA GLU A 12 -5.97 -60.92 7.44
C GLU A 12 -5.03 -59.75 7.77
N ALA A 13 -3.92 -59.63 7.04
CA ALA A 13 -2.98 -58.52 7.19
C ALA A 13 -3.64 -57.16 6.94
N LEU A 14 -4.36 -57.01 5.82
CA LEU A 14 -5.06 -55.76 5.49
C LEU A 14 -6.20 -55.46 6.46
N LYS A 15 -6.93 -56.49 6.93
CA LYS A 15 -7.98 -56.33 7.94
C LYS A 15 -7.40 -55.89 9.30
N LEU A 16 -6.26 -56.44 9.70
CA LEU A 16 -5.56 -56.03 10.91
C LEU A 16 -4.98 -54.61 10.77
N ALA A 17 -4.46 -54.25 9.60
CA ALA A 17 -3.94 -52.91 9.32
C ALA A 17 -4.99 -51.79 9.45
N GLN A 18 -6.28 -52.12 9.29
CA GLN A 18 -7.37 -51.15 9.52
C GLN A 18 -7.51 -50.73 10.99
N GLN A 19 -6.99 -51.49 11.95
CA GLN A 19 -7.17 -51.22 13.37
C GLN A 19 -6.24 -50.09 13.86
N PRO A 20 -6.72 -49.12 14.68
CA PRO A 20 -5.92 -47.97 15.11
C PRO A 20 -4.67 -48.29 15.94
N HIS A 21 -4.71 -49.33 16.78
CA HIS A 21 -3.63 -49.67 17.71
C HIS A 21 -2.79 -50.87 17.26
N GLN A 22 -2.94 -51.30 16.01
CA GLN A 22 -2.18 -52.42 15.48
C GLN A 22 -0.79 -51.96 15.02
N ASN A 23 0.25 -52.63 15.50
CA ASN A 23 1.62 -52.33 15.10
C ASN A 23 1.87 -52.80 13.66
N GLN A 24 2.00 -51.83 12.74
CA GLN A 24 2.22 -52.11 11.32
C GLN A 24 3.57 -52.78 11.03
N ALA A 25 4.63 -52.46 11.77
CA ALA A 25 5.94 -53.10 11.56
C ALA A 25 5.90 -54.61 11.81
N LYS A 26 5.14 -55.04 12.85
CA LYS A 26 4.91 -56.48 13.09
C LYS A 26 4.10 -57.13 11.98
N LEU A 27 3.11 -56.43 11.42
CA LEU A 27 2.34 -56.92 10.28
C LEU A 27 3.20 -57.02 9.01
N VAL A 28 4.09 -56.06 8.77
CA VAL A 28 5.04 -56.08 7.65
C VAL A 28 5.90 -57.33 7.75
N VAL A 29 6.60 -57.54 8.87
CA VAL A 29 7.44 -58.74 9.07
C VAL A 29 6.64 -60.05 8.94
N ALA A 30 5.42 -60.09 9.47
CA ALA A 30 4.57 -61.27 9.37
C ALA A 30 4.15 -61.58 7.93
N LEU A 31 3.76 -60.56 7.17
CA LEU A 31 3.36 -60.71 5.76
C LEU A 31 4.59 -60.92 4.85
N SER A 32 5.74 -60.35 5.18
CA SER A 32 7.01 -60.56 4.46
C SER A 32 7.45 -62.01 4.56
N ARG A 33 7.27 -62.66 5.73
CA ARG A 33 7.47 -64.11 5.84
C ARG A 33 6.55 -64.88 4.90
N THR A 34 5.26 -64.56 4.87
CA THR A 34 4.31 -65.19 3.93
C THR A 34 4.76 -65.02 2.48
N TYR A 35 5.16 -63.80 2.08
CA TYR A 35 5.65 -63.52 0.73
C TYR A 35 6.91 -64.32 0.39
N LEU A 36 7.91 -64.34 1.28
CA LEU A 36 9.16 -65.07 1.07
C LEU A 36 8.96 -66.59 1.01
N THR A 37 8.01 -67.14 1.78
CA THR A 37 7.72 -68.59 1.80
C THR A 37 6.90 -69.12 0.62
N MET A 38 6.30 -68.26 -0.20
CA MET A 38 5.52 -68.71 -1.35
C MET A 38 6.42 -68.98 -2.55
N ASP A 39 6.28 -70.13 -3.20
CA ASP A 39 7.09 -70.50 -4.37
C ASP A 39 6.72 -69.67 -5.60
N ASP A 40 5.42 -69.54 -5.90
CA ASP A 40 4.92 -68.69 -6.98
C ASP A 40 4.52 -67.30 -6.45
N LYS A 41 5.38 -66.30 -6.71
CA LYS A 41 5.17 -64.92 -6.28
C LYS A 41 4.01 -64.24 -7.03
N THR A 42 3.68 -64.67 -8.25
CA THR A 42 2.66 -64.01 -9.08
C THR A 42 1.27 -64.12 -8.46
N ILE A 43 0.94 -65.27 -7.86
CA ILE A 43 -0.30 -65.50 -7.13
C ILE A 43 -0.43 -64.49 -5.98
N PHE A 44 0.65 -64.27 -5.22
CA PHE A 44 0.66 -63.28 -4.15
C PHE A 44 0.45 -61.88 -4.69
N HIS A 45 1.11 -61.52 -5.80
CA HIS A 45 0.98 -60.20 -6.43
C HIS A 45 -0.46 -59.92 -6.88
N GLU A 46 -1.11 -60.88 -7.53
CA GLU A 46 -2.51 -60.77 -7.96
C GLU A 46 -3.48 -60.65 -6.78
N GLU A 47 -3.31 -61.49 -5.75
CA GLU A 47 -4.15 -61.47 -4.55
C GLU A 47 -3.95 -60.15 -3.76
N PHE A 48 -2.72 -59.64 -3.70
CA PHE A 48 -2.41 -58.37 -3.06
C PHE A 48 -3.15 -57.21 -3.72
N VAL A 49 -3.06 -57.11 -5.05
CA VAL A 49 -3.78 -56.09 -5.83
C VAL A 49 -5.30 -56.28 -5.71
N HIS A 50 -5.81 -57.51 -5.71
CA HIS A 50 -7.23 -57.80 -5.54
C HIS A 50 -7.78 -57.17 -4.26
N TYR A 51 -7.15 -57.39 -3.11
CA TYR A 51 -7.62 -56.80 -1.84
C TYR A 51 -7.31 -55.30 -1.72
N LEU A 52 -6.24 -54.81 -2.36
CA LEU A 52 -5.92 -53.37 -2.37
C LEU A 52 -7.00 -52.54 -3.10
N LYS A 53 -7.64 -53.10 -4.13
CA LYS A 53 -8.73 -52.43 -4.88
C LYS A 53 -9.87 -51.95 -3.99
N TYR A 54 -10.19 -52.66 -2.90
CA TYR A 54 -11.23 -52.26 -1.94
C TYR A 54 -10.92 -50.91 -1.27
N ALA A 55 -9.65 -50.61 -1.01
CA ALA A 55 -9.21 -49.32 -0.50
C ALA A 55 -9.17 -48.25 -1.61
N MET A 56 -8.85 -48.66 -2.85
CA MET A 56 -8.66 -47.74 -3.98
C MET A 56 -9.97 -47.10 -4.48
N VAL A 57 -11.12 -47.74 -4.30
CA VAL A 57 -12.42 -47.21 -4.73
C VAL A 57 -13.02 -46.19 -3.76
N VAL A 58 -12.34 -45.87 -2.64
CA VAL A 58 -12.84 -44.94 -1.61
C VAL A 58 -12.13 -43.58 -1.72
N TYR A 59 -12.87 -42.55 -2.15
CA TYR A 59 -12.34 -41.19 -2.28
C TYR A 59 -12.16 -40.47 -0.94
N LYS A 60 -13.12 -40.65 -0.01
CA LYS A 60 -13.06 -40.01 1.32
C LYS A 60 -11.83 -40.51 2.08
N ARG A 61 -11.15 -39.60 2.80
CA ARG A 61 -9.97 -39.92 3.62
C ARG A 61 -10.36 -40.56 4.94
N GLU A 62 -10.98 -41.72 4.87
CA GLU A 62 -11.36 -42.50 6.05
C GLU A 62 -10.09 -43.08 6.71
N PRO A 63 -9.93 -42.94 8.04
CA PRO A 63 -8.71 -43.40 8.71
C PRO A 63 -8.40 -44.89 8.51
N VAL A 64 -9.43 -45.73 8.36
CA VAL A 64 -9.28 -47.17 8.08
C VAL A 64 -8.63 -47.42 6.71
N VAL A 65 -9.01 -46.62 5.70
CA VAL A 65 -8.45 -46.71 4.34
C VAL A 65 -7.04 -46.14 4.32
N GLU A 66 -6.80 -44.98 4.94
CA GLU A 66 -5.46 -44.37 4.99
C GLU A 66 -4.44 -45.30 5.66
N ARG A 67 -4.83 -46.01 6.74
CA ARG A 67 -3.94 -47.00 7.38
C ARG A 67 -3.61 -48.20 6.47
N VAL A 68 -4.56 -48.65 5.67
CA VAL A 68 -4.35 -49.74 4.70
C VAL A 68 -3.39 -49.29 3.59
N ILE A 69 -3.59 -48.09 3.04
CA ILE A 69 -2.71 -47.50 2.02
C ILE A 69 -1.28 -47.33 2.56
N GLU A 70 -1.15 -46.83 3.79
CA GLU A 70 0.13 -46.67 4.47
C GLU A 70 0.83 -48.02 4.72
N PHE A 71 0.08 -49.02 5.21
CA PHE A 71 0.61 -50.37 5.43
C PHE A 71 1.08 -51.01 4.11
N ALA A 72 0.28 -50.89 3.05
CA ALA A 72 0.63 -51.43 1.74
C ALA A 72 1.92 -50.81 1.21
N ALA A 73 2.08 -49.49 1.31
CA ALA A 73 3.31 -48.81 0.89
C ALA A 73 4.54 -49.28 1.69
N LYS A 74 4.43 -49.35 3.03
CA LYS A 74 5.52 -49.83 3.91
C LYS A 74 5.89 -51.27 3.65
N PHE A 75 4.91 -52.14 3.45
CA PHE A 75 5.16 -53.56 3.17
C PHE A 75 5.92 -53.72 1.85
N VAL A 76 5.42 -53.11 0.77
CA VAL A 76 6.00 -53.26 -0.56
C VAL A 76 7.42 -52.66 -0.63
N THR A 77 7.68 -51.56 0.07
CA THR A 77 9.02 -50.92 0.09
C THR A 77 9.98 -51.54 1.10
N SER A 78 9.52 -52.39 2.02
CA SER A 78 10.39 -53.02 3.04
C SER A 78 11.45 -53.95 2.45
N PHE A 79 11.22 -54.49 1.25
CA PHE A 79 12.16 -55.36 0.54
C PHE A 79 13.31 -54.60 -0.13
N HIS A 80 13.21 -53.26 -0.24
CA HIS A 80 14.26 -52.40 -0.79
C HIS A 80 15.03 -51.60 0.27
N GLN A 81 14.81 -51.87 1.56
CA GLN A 81 15.45 -51.17 2.69
C GLN A 81 16.59 -51.97 3.33
N SER A 82 16.80 -53.24 2.95
CA SER A 82 17.86 -54.09 3.48
C SER A 82 19.09 -54.07 2.57
N ASP A 83 20.24 -53.63 3.10
CA ASP A 83 21.57 -53.62 2.44
C ASP A 83 22.14 -55.03 2.11
N THR A 84 21.30 -56.07 2.08
CA THR A 84 21.73 -57.43 1.73
C THR A 84 21.73 -57.57 0.21
N GLU A 85 22.93 -57.63 -0.37
CA GLU A 85 23.26 -57.81 -1.80
C GLU A 85 22.80 -59.16 -2.40
N ASP A 86 21.85 -59.86 -1.79
CA ASP A 86 21.50 -61.23 -2.18
C ASP A 86 20.14 -61.28 -2.92
N GLU A 87 20.24 -61.71 -4.19
CA GLU A 87 19.19 -62.08 -5.15
C GLU A 87 18.37 -60.92 -5.75
N GLU A 88 18.86 -60.37 -6.86
CA GLU A 88 18.02 -59.69 -7.86
C GLU A 88 16.91 -60.65 -8.31
N GLU A 89 15.67 -60.48 -7.80
CA GLU A 89 14.50 -61.14 -8.38
C GLU A 89 14.39 -60.71 -9.87
N GLU A 90 14.70 -61.62 -10.81
CA GLU A 90 14.75 -61.38 -12.27
C GLU A 90 13.46 -60.73 -12.86
N ASP A 91 12.33 -60.81 -12.15
CA ASP A 91 11.01 -60.28 -12.58
C ASP A 91 10.60 -58.94 -11.92
N GLY A 92 11.50 -58.24 -11.22
CA GLY A 92 11.26 -56.89 -10.70
C GLY A 92 10.39 -56.80 -9.44
N GLY A 93 10.05 -57.95 -8.83
CA GLY A 93 9.40 -58.05 -7.52
C GLY A 93 8.04 -57.38 -7.37
N ILE A 94 7.49 -57.44 -6.15
CA ILE A 94 6.15 -56.91 -5.82
C ILE A 94 6.02 -55.39 -6.06
N LEU A 95 7.12 -54.64 -5.96
CA LEU A 95 7.13 -53.19 -6.19
C LEU A 95 6.87 -52.86 -7.67
N ASN A 96 7.61 -53.45 -8.60
CA ASN A 96 7.40 -53.16 -10.04
C ASN A 96 6.05 -53.69 -10.52
N TYR A 97 5.59 -54.82 -9.98
CA TYR A 97 4.24 -55.31 -10.25
C TYR A 97 3.18 -54.29 -9.81
N LEU A 98 3.29 -53.77 -8.59
CA LEU A 98 2.35 -52.78 -8.06
C LEU A 98 2.40 -51.48 -8.88
N PHE A 99 3.58 -50.96 -9.21
CA PHE A 99 3.67 -49.77 -10.06
C PHE A 99 3.04 -50.00 -11.43
N THR A 100 3.28 -51.14 -12.05
CA THR A 100 2.69 -51.49 -13.35
C THR A 100 1.16 -51.51 -13.27
N PHE A 101 0.59 -52.08 -12.21
CA PHE A 101 -0.86 -52.04 -11.98
C PHE A 101 -1.39 -50.61 -11.77
N LEU A 102 -0.69 -49.81 -10.96
CA LEU A 102 -1.07 -48.42 -10.69
C LEU A 102 -1.01 -47.56 -11.96
N LEU A 103 0.03 -47.72 -12.77
CA LEU A 103 0.20 -47.04 -14.06
C LEU A 103 -0.87 -47.44 -15.07
N LYS A 104 -1.33 -48.69 -15.08
CA LYS A 104 -2.49 -49.10 -15.91
C LYS A 104 -3.81 -48.50 -15.40
N SER A 105 -3.90 -48.18 -14.11
CA SER A 105 -5.13 -47.73 -13.45
C SER A 105 -5.25 -46.21 -13.32
N HIS A 106 -4.22 -45.44 -13.70
CA HIS A 106 -4.17 -44.01 -13.46
C HIS A 106 -5.23 -43.21 -14.24
N GLU A 107 -5.81 -43.75 -15.31
CA GLU A 107 -6.89 -43.15 -16.14
C GLU A 107 -8.29 -43.69 -15.86
N ALA A 108 -8.51 -44.38 -14.75
CA ALA A 108 -9.83 -44.89 -14.39
C ALA A 108 -10.90 -43.76 -14.37
N ASN A 109 -12.13 -44.10 -14.78
CA ASN A 109 -13.26 -43.16 -14.75
C ASN A 109 -13.53 -42.62 -13.33
N SER A 110 -13.37 -43.47 -12.32
CA SER A 110 -13.56 -43.17 -10.91
C SER A 110 -12.50 -42.19 -10.40
N ASN A 111 -12.95 -41.05 -9.86
CA ASN A 111 -12.09 -40.08 -9.19
C ASN A 111 -11.40 -40.66 -7.95
N ALA A 112 -12.04 -41.59 -7.24
CA ALA A 112 -11.47 -42.29 -6.09
C ALA A 112 -10.23 -43.07 -6.50
N VAL A 113 -10.35 -43.86 -7.57
CA VAL A 113 -9.27 -44.71 -8.06
C VAL A 113 -8.10 -43.85 -8.51
N ARG A 114 -8.33 -42.80 -9.33
CA ARG A 114 -7.26 -41.89 -9.77
C ARG A 114 -6.54 -41.23 -8.60
N PHE A 115 -7.29 -40.78 -7.58
CA PHE A 115 -6.73 -40.22 -6.36
C PHE A 115 -5.85 -41.23 -5.61
N ARG A 116 -6.36 -42.44 -5.38
CA ARG A 116 -5.66 -43.50 -4.65
C ARG A 116 -4.45 -44.04 -5.40
N VAL A 117 -4.51 -44.09 -6.73
CA VAL A 117 -3.37 -44.43 -7.58
C VAL A 117 -2.23 -43.44 -7.37
N CYS A 118 -2.48 -42.15 -7.56
CA CYS A 118 -1.45 -41.13 -7.34
C CYS A 118 -0.96 -41.11 -5.88
N GLN A 119 -1.86 -41.32 -4.91
CA GLN A 119 -1.50 -41.40 -3.51
C GLN A 119 -0.57 -42.58 -3.21
N LEU A 120 -0.87 -43.77 -3.74
CA LEU A 120 -0.02 -44.94 -3.57
C LEU A 120 1.33 -44.73 -4.22
N ILE A 121 1.39 -44.20 -5.45
CA ILE A 121 2.66 -43.85 -6.12
C ILE A 121 3.49 -42.89 -5.25
N ASN A 122 2.87 -41.81 -4.76
CA ASN A 122 3.51 -40.86 -3.84
C ASN A 122 4.05 -41.55 -2.58
N ARG A 123 3.24 -42.38 -1.92
CA ARG A 123 3.65 -43.09 -0.69
C ARG A 123 4.76 -44.11 -0.95
N LEU A 124 4.71 -44.83 -2.06
CA LEU A 124 5.74 -45.78 -2.46
C LEU A 124 7.06 -45.05 -2.69
N LEU A 125 7.07 -44.03 -3.55
CA LEU A 125 8.27 -43.22 -3.80
C LEU A 125 8.79 -42.56 -2.52
N GLY A 126 7.92 -42.08 -1.64
CA GLY A 126 8.32 -41.47 -0.37
C GLY A 126 8.85 -42.46 0.69
N SER A 127 8.55 -43.76 0.56
CA SER A 127 9.00 -44.79 1.52
C SER A 127 10.29 -45.50 1.07
N MET A 128 10.76 -45.25 -0.15
CA MET A 128 12.05 -45.73 -0.63
C MET A 128 13.23 -44.99 0.02
N PRO A 129 14.39 -45.64 0.20
CA PRO A 129 15.64 -44.99 0.63
C PRO A 129 16.03 -43.79 -0.27
N GLU A 130 16.87 -42.89 0.25
CA GLU A 130 17.33 -41.69 -0.50
C GLU A 130 18.18 -42.04 -1.74
N ASN A 131 18.94 -43.14 -1.67
CA ASN A 131 19.81 -43.67 -2.70
C ASN A 131 19.16 -44.76 -3.59
N ALA A 132 17.84 -44.96 -3.48
CA ALA A 132 17.14 -45.98 -4.27
C ALA A 132 17.21 -45.66 -5.78
N LEU A 133 17.67 -46.62 -6.58
CA LEU A 133 17.68 -46.54 -8.03
C LEU A 133 16.36 -47.10 -8.59
N ILE A 134 15.76 -46.38 -9.54
CA ILE A 134 14.57 -46.81 -10.27
C ILE A 134 15.01 -47.03 -11.71
N ASP A 135 14.58 -48.13 -12.32
CA ASP A 135 14.79 -48.41 -13.73
C ASP A 135 14.25 -47.27 -14.62
N ASP A 136 15.02 -46.89 -15.64
CA ASP A 136 14.72 -45.75 -16.54
C ASP A 136 13.36 -45.89 -17.25
N ASP A 137 12.96 -47.10 -17.67
CA ASP A 137 11.66 -47.34 -18.32
C ASP A 137 10.50 -47.11 -17.32
N LEU A 138 10.69 -47.51 -16.07
CA LEU A 138 9.70 -47.31 -15.03
C LEU A 138 9.62 -45.83 -14.63
N PHE A 139 10.78 -45.16 -14.52
CA PHE A 139 10.88 -43.73 -14.27
C PHE A 139 10.14 -42.92 -15.34
N ASP A 140 10.35 -43.22 -16.63
CA ASP A 140 9.69 -42.56 -17.74
C ASP A 140 8.16 -42.76 -17.72
N LYS A 141 7.71 -43.98 -17.44
CA LYS A 141 6.27 -44.28 -17.32
C LYS A 141 5.65 -43.54 -16.13
N LEU A 142 6.34 -43.50 -14.99
CA LEU A 142 5.90 -42.77 -13.79
C LEU A 142 5.78 -41.27 -14.06
N ASN A 143 6.83 -40.67 -14.63
CA ASN A 143 6.82 -39.26 -15.01
C ASN A 143 5.67 -38.96 -15.97
N LYS A 144 5.58 -39.69 -17.08
CA LYS A 144 4.52 -39.50 -18.08
C LYS A 144 3.13 -39.61 -17.44
N ALA A 145 2.89 -40.63 -16.62
CA ALA A 145 1.60 -40.83 -15.97
C ALA A 145 1.25 -39.69 -15.02
N MET A 146 2.21 -39.22 -14.20
CA MET A 146 1.97 -38.14 -13.26
C MET A 146 1.84 -36.77 -13.95
N PHE A 147 2.57 -36.50 -15.05
CA PHE A 147 2.37 -35.29 -15.85
C PHE A 147 0.96 -35.17 -16.41
N ILE A 148 0.34 -36.30 -16.83
CA ILE A 148 -1.05 -36.28 -17.27
C ILE A 148 -1.97 -35.98 -16.06
N ARG A 149 -1.67 -36.54 -14.89
CA ARG A 149 -2.44 -36.31 -13.65
C ARG A 149 -2.26 -34.92 -13.04
N LEU A 150 -1.19 -34.20 -13.37
CA LEU A 150 -1.08 -32.76 -13.06
C LEU A 150 -2.18 -31.93 -13.73
N LYS A 151 -2.83 -32.43 -14.78
CA LYS A 151 -3.94 -31.76 -15.49
C LYS A 151 -5.31 -32.35 -15.16
N ASP A 152 -5.40 -33.15 -14.09
CA ASP A 152 -6.65 -33.81 -13.71
C ASP A 152 -7.75 -32.81 -13.32
N LYS A 153 -9.02 -33.13 -13.63
CA LYS A 153 -10.18 -32.31 -13.25
C LYS A 153 -10.31 -32.15 -11.72
N ILE A 154 -9.90 -33.16 -10.96
CA ILE A 154 -10.08 -33.23 -9.50
C ILE A 154 -8.83 -32.69 -8.80
N PRO A 155 -8.92 -31.61 -8.00
CA PRO A 155 -7.75 -31.02 -7.35
C PRO A 155 -6.95 -31.98 -6.46
N ASN A 156 -7.63 -32.84 -5.70
CA ASN A 156 -6.94 -33.81 -4.83
C ASN A 156 -6.10 -34.83 -5.61
N VAL A 157 -6.47 -35.15 -6.85
CA VAL A 157 -5.65 -36.01 -7.73
C VAL A 157 -4.41 -35.24 -8.16
N ARG A 158 -4.55 -33.97 -8.57
CA ARG A 158 -3.43 -33.10 -8.91
C ARG A 158 -2.45 -32.94 -7.74
N ILE A 159 -2.95 -32.75 -6.50
CA ILE A 159 -2.13 -32.69 -5.29
C ILE A 159 -1.28 -33.96 -5.15
N GLN A 160 -1.88 -35.14 -5.26
CA GLN A 160 -1.10 -36.39 -5.13
C GLN A 160 -0.11 -36.58 -6.28
N ALA A 161 -0.45 -36.15 -7.50
CA ALA A 161 0.47 -36.17 -8.64
C ALA A 161 1.66 -35.22 -8.42
N VAL A 162 1.42 -34.03 -7.87
CA VAL A 162 2.49 -33.11 -7.43
C VAL A 162 3.36 -33.82 -6.39
N LEU A 163 2.79 -34.32 -5.30
CA LEU A 163 3.57 -35.00 -4.26
C LEU A 163 4.38 -36.19 -4.79
N ALA A 164 3.82 -36.97 -5.71
CA ALA A 164 4.51 -38.10 -6.36
C ALA A 164 5.72 -37.66 -7.18
N LEU A 165 5.62 -36.55 -7.93
CA LEU A 165 6.71 -36.01 -8.74
C LEU A 165 7.79 -35.31 -7.90
N SER A 166 7.58 -35.08 -6.60
CA SER A 166 8.48 -34.26 -5.78
C SER A 166 9.92 -34.77 -5.73
N ARG A 167 10.10 -36.10 -5.64
CA ARG A 167 11.40 -36.77 -5.64
C ARG A 167 12.05 -36.88 -7.03
N LEU A 168 11.30 -36.60 -8.10
CA LEU A 168 11.75 -36.75 -9.49
C LEU A 168 12.16 -35.40 -10.11
N GLN A 169 12.34 -34.37 -9.29
CA GLN A 169 12.89 -33.08 -9.71
C GLN A 169 14.42 -33.17 -9.79
N ASP A 170 15.01 -32.60 -10.85
CA ASP A 170 16.44 -32.36 -10.94
C ASP A 170 16.71 -30.85 -10.89
N PRO A 171 17.23 -30.30 -9.79
CA PRO A 171 17.55 -28.89 -9.68
C PRO A 171 18.78 -28.45 -10.47
N LYS A 172 19.61 -29.39 -10.94
CA LYS A 172 20.83 -29.10 -11.72
C LYS A 172 20.53 -28.99 -13.21
N ASP A 173 19.46 -29.64 -13.67
CA ASP A 173 18.96 -29.51 -15.03
C ASP A 173 18.01 -28.31 -15.14
N ASP A 174 18.47 -27.25 -15.82
CA ASP A 174 17.69 -26.04 -16.07
C ASP A 174 16.41 -26.31 -16.88
N GLU A 175 16.37 -27.40 -17.65
CA GLU A 175 15.21 -27.85 -18.43
C GLU A 175 14.46 -29.03 -17.81
N CYS A 176 14.64 -29.26 -16.50
CA CYS A 176 13.88 -30.27 -15.77
C CYS A 176 12.35 -30.10 -15.99
N PRO A 177 11.67 -31.09 -16.59
CA PRO A 177 10.26 -30.94 -16.97
C PRO A 177 9.34 -30.84 -15.74
N VAL A 178 9.74 -31.43 -14.61
CA VAL A 178 8.96 -31.37 -13.36
C VAL A 178 9.00 -29.97 -12.77
N ALA A 179 10.19 -29.36 -12.71
CA ALA A 179 10.36 -27.98 -12.25
C ALA A 179 9.57 -27.00 -13.13
N ASN A 180 9.60 -27.18 -14.45
CA ASN A 180 8.81 -26.40 -15.41
C ASN A 180 7.29 -26.53 -15.17
N ALA A 181 6.79 -27.74 -14.93
CA ALA A 181 5.38 -27.96 -14.63
C ALA A 181 4.98 -27.36 -13.28
N TYR A 182 5.84 -27.46 -12.27
CA TYR A 182 5.62 -26.82 -10.97
C TYR A 182 5.59 -25.29 -11.06
N ALA A 183 6.54 -24.70 -11.80
CA ALA A 183 6.57 -23.26 -12.06
C ALA A 183 5.28 -22.77 -12.74
N THR A 184 4.65 -23.61 -13.57
CA THR A 184 3.35 -23.31 -14.19
C THR A 184 2.20 -23.46 -13.20
N LEU A 185 2.14 -24.58 -12.47
CA LEU A 185 1.02 -24.90 -11.56
C LEU A 185 0.95 -23.97 -10.35
N ILE A 186 2.11 -23.58 -9.81
CA ILE A 186 2.19 -22.72 -8.62
C ILE A 186 1.57 -21.34 -8.87
N GLU A 187 1.52 -20.86 -10.12
CA GLU A 187 0.89 -19.59 -10.48
C GLU A 187 -0.53 -19.76 -11.02
N ASN A 188 -0.77 -20.80 -11.82
CA ASN A 188 -1.95 -20.89 -12.67
C ASN A 188 -3.04 -21.86 -12.18
N ASP A 189 -2.77 -22.74 -11.22
CA ASP A 189 -3.80 -23.66 -10.74
C ASP A 189 -4.88 -22.90 -9.96
N SER A 190 -6.15 -23.12 -10.32
CA SER A 190 -7.29 -22.44 -9.68
C SER A 190 -7.46 -22.84 -8.21
N ASN A 191 -7.04 -24.04 -7.83
CA ASN A 191 -7.18 -24.55 -6.48
C ASN A 191 -5.99 -24.19 -5.59
N PRO A 192 -6.21 -23.54 -4.44
CA PRO A 192 -5.12 -23.08 -3.58
C PRO A 192 -4.35 -24.22 -2.89
N GLU A 193 -4.99 -25.36 -2.62
CA GLU A 193 -4.32 -26.51 -2.00
C GLU A 193 -3.34 -27.17 -2.97
N VAL A 194 -3.62 -27.12 -4.29
CA VAL A 194 -2.66 -27.56 -5.33
C VAL A 194 -1.46 -26.63 -5.35
N ARG A 195 -1.68 -25.30 -5.41
CA ARG A 195 -0.58 -24.32 -5.36
C ARG A 195 0.25 -24.47 -4.09
N ARG A 196 -0.40 -24.70 -2.94
CA ARG A 196 0.27 -24.95 -1.65
C ARG A 196 1.10 -26.24 -1.68
N ALA A 197 0.57 -27.32 -2.27
CA ALA A 197 1.29 -28.58 -2.39
C ALA A 197 2.54 -28.42 -3.28
N VAL A 198 2.40 -27.74 -4.43
CA VAL A 198 3.54 -27.42 -5.31
C VAL A 198 4.57 -26.59 -4.56
N LEU A 199 4.13 -25.54 -3.86
CA LEU A 199 5.00 -24.69 -3.06
C LEU A 199 5.80 -25.50 -2.02
N SER A 200 5.20 -26.49 -1.35
CA SER A 200 5.94 -27.36 -0.41
C SER A 200 6.97 -28.29 -1.07
N CYS A 201 6.78 -28.66 -2.34
CA CYS A 201 7.60 -29.63 -3.06
C CYS A 201 8.67 -29.00 -3.94
N ILE A 202 8.43 -27.80 -4.48
CA ILE A 202 9.32 -27.16 -5.43
C ILE A 202 10.69 -26.92 -4.82
N VAL A 203 11.74 -27.31 -5.55
CA VAL A 203 13.12 -27.09 -5.10
C VAL A 203 13.54 -25.66 -5.45
N PRO A 204 14.11 -24.89 -4.51
CA PRO A 204 14.63 -23.56 -4.81
C PRO A 204 15.83 -23.63 -5.75
N SER A 205 15.71 -22.95 -6.89
CA SER A 205 16.76 -22.71 -7.88
C SER A 205 16.62 -21.28 -8.43
N ALA A 206 17.56 -20.82 -9.25
CA ALA A 206 17.49 -19.50 -9.87
C ALA A 206 16.17 -19.28 -10.64
N LYS A 207 15.67 -20.33 -11.31
CA LYS A 207 14.42 -20.33 -12.09
C LYS A 207 13.16 -20.38 -11.23
N THR A 208 13.16 -21.14 -10.13
CA THR A 208 11.97 -21.34 -9.30
C THR A 208 11.82 -20.30 -8.18
N LEU A 209 12.92 -19.67 -7.74
CA LEU A 209 12.89 -18.69 -6.65
C LEU A 209 11.91 -17.53 -6.89
N PRO A 210 11.85 -16.88 -8.08
CA PRO A 210 10.86 -15.83 -8.33
C PRO A 210 9.41 -16.33 -8.19
N LYS A 211 9.15 -17.59 -8.53
CA LYS A 211 7.83 -18.23 -8.42
C LYS A 211 7.45 -18.49 -6.96
N ILE A 212 8.41 -18.93 -6.15
CA ILE A 212 8.25 -19.12 -4.70
C ILE A 212 7.99 -17.77 -4.02
N VAL A 213 8.83 -16.76 -4.29
CA VAL A 213 8.67 -15.40 -3.78
C VAL A 213 7.32 -14.82 -4.20
N GLY A 214 6.90 -15.03 -5.45
CA GLY A 214 5.59 -14.59 -5.93
C GLY A 214 4.39 -15.16 -5.15
N ARG A 215 4.57 -16.29 -4.44
CA ARG A 215 3.51 -16.87 -3.59
C ARG A 215 3.28 -16.13 -2.27
N THR A 216 4.16 -15.22 -1.87
CA THR A 216 3.84 -14.30 -0.75
C THR A 216 2.69 -13.37 -1.10
N LYS A 217 2.36 -13.19 -2.39
CA LYS A 217 1.25 -12.39 -2.93
C LYS A 217 0.03 -13.23 -3.33
N ASP A 218 -0.03 -14.50 -2.94
CA ASP A 218 -1.17 -15.37 -3.28
C ASP A 218 -2.49 -14.88 -2.65
N VAL A 219 -3.60 -15.02 -3.39
CA VAL A 219 -4.94 -14.64 -2.90
C VAL A 219 -5.30 -15.36 -1.61
N LYS A 220 -4.80 -16.59 -1.38
CA LYS A 220 -5.08 -17.36 -0.16
C LYS A 220 -4.00 -17.20 0.90
N GLU A 221 -4.45 -16.85 2.10
CA GLU A 221 -3.62 -16.67 3.31
C GLU A 221 -2.72 -17.88 3.59
N THR A 222 -3.25 -19.10 3.51
CA THR A 222 -2.49 -20.33 3.83
C THR A 222 -1.31 -20.57 2.89
N VAL A 223 -1.39 -20.10 1.65
CA VAL A 223 -0.30 -20.18 0.67
C VAL A 223 0.76 -19.13 0.98
N ARG A 224 0.36 -17.88 1.25
CA ARG A 224 1.27 -16.79 1.64
C ARG A 224 2.05 -17.14 2.90
N LYS A 225 1.36 -17.67 3.91
CA LYS A 225 1.96 -18.14 5.17
C LYS A 225 3.05 -19.20 4.92
N LEU A 226 2.76 -20.21 4.10
CA LEU A 226 3.73 -21.26 3.78
C LEU A 226 4.91 -20.73 2.97
N ALA A 227 4.70 -19.75 2.08
CA ALA A 227 5.79 -19.16 1.30
C ALA A 227 6.88 -18.57 2.21
N TYR A 228 6.50 -17.83 3.26
CA TYR A 228 7.46 -17.30 4.24
C TYR A 228 8.22 -18.40 5.00
N GLN A 229 7.56 -19.52 5.32
CA GLN A 229 8.21 -20.65 5.97
C GLN A 229 9.27 -21.29 5.05
N ILE A 230 8.92 -21.51 3.78
CA ILE A 230 9.82 -22.12 2.80
C ILE A 230 11.00 -21.21 2.47
N LEU A 231 10.75 -19.90 2.31
CA LEU A 231 11.82 -18.93 2.08
C LEU A 231 12.78 -18.87 3.28
N ALA A 232 12.28 -19.03 4.51
CA ALA A 232 13.10 -19.07 5.70
C ALA A 232 13.92 -20.37 5.85
N GLU A 233 13.31 -21.51 5.54
CA GLU A 233 13.87 -22.84 5.83
C GLU A 233 14.71 -23.41 4.67
N LYS A 234 14.38 -23.07 3.42
CA LYS A 234 15.00 -23.66 2.22
C LYS A 234 15.83 -22.67 1.39
N VAL A 235 15.75 -21.36 1.66
CA VAL A 235 16.43 -20.33 0.86
C VAL A 235 17.37 -19.51 1.72
N HIS A 236 18.63 -19.45 1.29
CA HIS A 236 19.64 -18.67 1.98
C HIS A 236 19.51 -17.17 1.65
N ILE A 237 19.69 -16.27 2.64
CA ILE A 237 19.48 -14.82 2.46
C ILE A 237 20.33 -14.21 1.33
N ARG A 238 21.55 -14.71 1.15
CA ARG A 238 22.49 -14.26 0.10
C ARG A 238 22.01 -14.52 -1.32
N VAL A 239 21.10 -15.49 -1.53
CA VAL A 239 20.54 -15.80 -2.85
C VAL A 239 19.51 -14.74 -3.28
N MET A 240 18.92 -14.03 -2.31
CA MET A 240 17.94 -12.98 -2.57
C MET A 240 18.63 -11.62 -2.74
N SER A 241 18.16 -10.83 -3.69
CA SER A 241 18.60 -9.43 -3.84
C SER A 241 18.12 -8.57 -2.68
N ILE A 242 18.77 -7.42 -2.44
CA ILE A 242 18.39 -6.49 -1.38
C ILE A 242 16.92 -6.04 -1.55
N ALA A 243 16.52 -5.67 -2.76
CA ALA A 243 15.14 -5.30 -3.07
C ALA A 243 14.13 -6.41 -2.75
N GLN A 244 14.47 -7.68 -2.99
CA GLN A 244 13.63 -8.81 -2.62
C GLN A 244 13.54 -8.98 -1.09
N ARG A 245 14.65 -8.79 -0.37
CA ARG A 245 14.67 -8.89 1.09
C ARG A 245 13.75 -7.85 1.73
N VAL A 246 13.88 -6.59 1.30
CA VAL A 246 13.04 -5.47 1.74
C VAL A 246 11.58 -5.72 1.38
N MET A 247 11.28 -6.12 0.14
CA MET A 247 9.91 -6.42 -0.30
C MET A 247 9.26 -7.50 0.58
N LEU A 248 9.97 -8.59 0.87
CA LEU A 248 9.45 -9.69 1.70
C LEU A 248 9.13 -9.23 3.12
N LEU A 249 10.01 -8.43 3.73
CA LEU A 249 9.80 -7.90 5.07
C LEU A 249 8.66 -6.88 5.11
N GLN A 250 8.65 -5.92 4.18
CA GLN A 250 7.59 -4.93 4.08
C GLN A 250 6.23 -5.61 3.91
N GLN A 251 6.11 -6.48 2.91
CA GLN A 251 4.86 -7.14 2.58
C GLN A 251 4.38 -8.08 3.69
N GLY A 252 5.29 -8.80 4.34
CA GLY A 252 4.95 -9.76 5.40
C GLY A 252 4.55 -9.07 6.70
N LEU A 253 5.22 -7.98 7.07
CA LEU A 253 4.92 -7.20 8.28
C LEU A 253 3.66 -6.34 8.11
N SER A 254 3.40 -5.83 6.90
CA SER A 254 2.20 -5.04 6.58
C SER A 254 1.05 -5.88 6.02
N ASP A 255 1.08 -7.21 6.20
CA ASP A 255 0.06 -8.09 5.65
C ASP A 255 -1.32 -7.86 6.30
N ARG A 256 -2.42 -8.15 5.58
CA ARG A 256 -3.78 -8.03 6.13
C ARG A 256 -4.08 -9.07 7.20
N SER A 257 -3.38 -10.21 7.20
CA SER A 257 -3.60 -11.31 8.16
C SER A 257 -2.45 -11.43 9.16
N ASP A 258 -2.80 -11.43 10.45
CA ASP A 258 -1.82 -11.57 11.53
C ASP A 258 -1.13 -12.94 11.53
N ALA A 259 -1.78 -13.98 10.99
CA ALA A 259 -1.16 -15.30 10.83
C ALA A 259 0.03 -15.26 9.86
N VAL A 260 0.00 -14.36 8.87
CA VAL A 260 1.09 -14.16 7.91
C VAL A 260 2.17 -13.24 8.48
N LYS A 261 1.80 -12.19 9.22
CA LYS A 261 2.76 -11.37 9.98
C LYS A 261 3.55 -12.23 10.96
N GLN A 262 2.86 -13.06 11.74
CA GLN A 262 3.49 -13.98 12.68
C GLN A 262 4.41 -14.98 11.97
N ALA A 263 4.03 -15.51 10.81
CA ALA A 263 4.89 -16.41 10.06
C ALA A 263 6.15 -15.70 9.53
N THR A 264 6.00 -14.46 9.06
CA THR A 264 7.12 -13.61 8.64
C THR A 264 8.09 -13.36 9.80
N GLN A 265 7.57 -12.94 10.95
CA GLN A 265 8.38 -12.67 12.14
C GLN A 265 9.06 -13.95 12.66
N LYS A 266 8.30 -15.02 12.88
CA LYS A 266 8.78 -16.25 13.52
C LYS A 266 9.73 -17.07 12.65
N HIS A 267 9.48 -17.14 11.34
CA HIS A 267 10.27 -17.97 10.44
C HIS A 267 11.30 -17.13 9.70
N LEU A 268 10.87 -16.15 8.89
CA LEU A 268 11.76 -15.41 8.01
C LEU A 268 12.71 -14.49 8.79
N LEU A 269 12.16 -13.56 9.58
CA LEU A 269 12.95 -12.56 10.29
C LEU A 269 13.87 -13.20 11.34
N GLN A 270 13.33 -14.08 12.18
CA GLN A 270 14.15 -14.83 13.14
C GLN A 270 15.15 -15.78 12.45
N GLY A 271 14.82 -16.34 11.29
CA GLY A 271 15.75 -17.12 10.48
C GLY A 271 16.92 -16.30 9.97
N TRP A 272 16.67 -15.09 9.48
CA TRP A 272 17.70 -14.17 9.00
C TRP A 272 18.54 -13.58 10.14
N LEU A 273 17.94 -13.34 11.31
CA LEU A 273 18.67 -12.93 12.50
C LEU A 273 19.61 -14.05 12.99
N ARG A 274 19.14 -15.31 13.03
CA ARG A 274 20.00 -16.46 13.33
C ARG A 274 21.14 -16.62 12.33
N PHE A 275 20.90 -16.31 11.06
CA PHE A 275 21.95 -16.30 10.04
C PHE A 275 22.99 -15.18 10.25
N SER A 276 22.60 -14.12 10.95
CA SER A 276 23.48 -13.00 11.32
C SER A 276 24.09 -13.21 12.72
N ASP A 277 24.17 -14.45 13.19
CA ASP A 277 24.63 -14.84 14.53
C ASP A 277 23.97 -14.06 15.69
N GLY A 278 22.72 -13.63 15.51
CA GLY A 278 22.00 -12.81 16.48
C GLY A 278 22.34 -11.32 16.44
N ASN A 279 23.21 -10.86 15.55
CA ASN A 279 23.59 -9.47 15.40
C ASN A 279 22.57 -8.68 14.56
N ILE A 280 21.87 -7.74 15.21
CA ILE A 280 20.85 -6.90 14.56
C ILE A 280 21.47 -5.92 13.56
N LEU A 281 22.63 -5.34 13.86
CA LEU A 281 23.30 -4.38 12.97
C LEU A 281 23.75 -5.05 11.67
N GLU A 282 24.26 -6.28 11.75
CA GLU A 282 24.64 -7.04 10.56
C GLU A 282 23.42 -7.46 9.72
N LEU A 283 22.26 -7.66 10.35
CA LEU A 283 21.00 -7.86 9.63
C LEU A 283 20.57 -6.57 8.91
N LEU A 284 20.61 -5.42 9.59
CA LEU A 284 20.30 -4.12 9.00
C LEU A 284 21.19 -3.80 7.79
N HIS A 285 22.48 -4.11 7.88
CA HIS A 285 23.42 -3.92 6.79
C HIS A 285 23.01 -4.67 5.51
N ARG A 286 22.34 -5.83 5.66
CA ARG A 286 21.83 -6.64 4.54
C ARG A 286 20.51 -6.13 3.94
N LEU A 287 19.92 -5.07 4.51
CA LEU A 287 18.63 -4.50 4.12
C LEU A 287 18.73 -3.16 3.40
N ASP A 288 19.90 -2.52 3.33
CA ASP A 288 20.06 -1.19 2.73
C ASP A 288 19.13 -0.16 3.40
N VAL A 289 19.47 0.17 4.65
CA VAL A 289 18.65 1.02 5.53
C VAL A 289 18.53 2.46 5.06
N GLU A 290 19.46 2.95 4.23
CA GLU A 290 19.43 4.32 3.71
C GLU A 290 18.22 4.51 2.78
N ASN A 291 18.01 3.56 1.86
CA ASN A 291 16.92 3.60 0.89
C ASN A 291 15.61 3.02 1.43
N SER A 292 15.67 2.15 2.44
CA SER A 292 14.50 1.39 2.95
C SER A 292 14.23 1.56 4.45
N SER A 293 14.56 2.74 4.99
CA SER A 293 14.49 3.04 6.43
C SER A 293 13.13 2.74 7.07
N GLU A 294 12.00 3.03 6.42
CA GLU A 294 10.66 2.73 6.97
C GLU A 294 10.43 1.23 7.22
N VAL A 295 10.93 0.39 6.30
CA VAL A 295 10.85 -1.08 6.44
C VAL A 295 11.80 -1.53 7.55
N ALA A 296 13.00 -0.98 7.61
CA ALA A 296 13.96 -1.25 8.67
C ALA A 296 13.43 -0.86 10.07
N VAL A 297 12.75 0.27 10.21
CA VAL A 297 12.05 0.68 11.45
C VAL A 297 10.97 -0.33 11.83
N SER A 298 10.17 -0.78 10.86
CA SER A 298 9.14 -1.81 11.10
C SER A 298 9.75 -3.15 11.54
N VAL A 299 10.89 -3.52 10.96
CA VAL A 299 11.65 -4.72 11.31
C VAL A 299 12.23 -4.60 12.73
N LEU A 300 12.84 -3.47 13.07
CA LEU A 300 13.38 -3.20 14.39
C LEU A 300 12.28 -3.26 15.45
N ASN A 301 11.15 -2.58 15.25
CA ASN A 301 10.02 -2.65 16.17
C ASN A 301 9.49 -4.08 16.36
N ALA A 302 9.46 -4.88 15.28
CA ALA A 302 9.09 -6.29 15.37
C ALA A 302 10.11 -7.11 16.18
N LEU A 303 11.41 -6.89 16.01
CA LEU A 303 12.48 -7.54 16.78
C LEU A 303 12.47 -7.11 18.25
N PHE A 304 12.31 -5.81 18.51
CA PHE A 304 12.27 -5.25 19.87
C PHE A 304 11.10 -5.82 20.67
N SER A 305 9.95 -6.05 20.03
CA SER A 305 8.78 -6.65 20.69
C SER A 305 8.99 -8.06 21.25
N VAL A 306 10.02 -8.78 20.79
CA VAL A 306 10.31 -10.16 21.20
C VAL A 306 11.66 -10.30 21.92
N THR A 307 12.43 -9.21 22.05
CA THR A 307 13.78 -9.21 22.62
C THR A 307 13.77 -8.41 23.94
N PRO A 308 14.40 -8.91 25.02
CA PRO A 308 14.51 -8.17 26.27
C PRO A 308 15.20 -6.80 26.12
N LEU A 309 14.72 -5.77 26.84
CA LEU A 309 15.21 -4.39 26.70
C LEU A 309 16.69 -4.22 27.07
N ASN A 310 17.19 -5.00 28.03
CA ASN A 310 18.59 -4.96 28.43
C ASN A 310 19.52 -5.35 27.26
N GLU A 311 19.22 -6.44 26.55
CA GLU A 311 20.01 -6.89 25.39
C GLU A 311 20.02 -5.84 24.28
N LEU A 312 18.90 -5.15 24.07
CA LEU A 312 18.78 -4.10 23.07
C LEU A 312 19.59 -2.85 23.42
N ALA A 313 19.56 -2.44 24.70
CA ALA A 313 20.28 -1.27 25.18
C ALA A 313 21.80 -1.47 25.16
N GLU A 314 22.29 -2.69 25.43
CA GLU A 314 23.73 -3.01 25.40
C GLU A 314 24.38 -2.70 24.03
N ILE A 315 23.64 -2.80 22.92
CA ILE A 315 24.18 -2.50 21.57
C ILE A 315 24.60 -1.03 21.43
N CYS A 316 23.91 -0.12 22.14
CA CYS A 316 24.22 1.32 22.11
C CYS A 316 25.13 1.77 23.26
N LYS A 317 25.36 0.93 24.27
CA LYS A 317 26.20 1.29 25.41
C LYS A 317 27.67 1.31 24.98
N ASN A 318 28.27 2.49 25.11
CA ASN A 318 29.71 2.64 25.02
C ASN A 318 30.30 2.80 26.41
N ASN A 319 31.59 2.48 26.54
CA ASN A 319 32.36 2.66 27.79
C ASN A 319 32.63 4.14 28.15
N ASP A 320 32.05 5.09 27.41
CA ASP A 320 32.18 6.52 27.65
C ASP A 320 31.01 7.00 28.52
N ASP A 321 31.32 7.67 29.64
CA ASP A 321 30.35 8.25 30.57
C ASP A 321 29.41 9.27 29.89
N ARG A 322 29.82 9.80 28.72
CA ARG A 322 29.01 10.74 27.93
C ARG A 322 27.83 10.10 27.21
N LYS A 323 27.67 8.78 27.18
CA LYS A 323 26.55 8.08 26.51
C LYS A 323 26.40 8.45 25.02
N LEU A 324 27.52 8.79 24.37
CA LEU A 324 27.57 9.15 22.96
C LEU A 324 28.20 8.02 22.14
N ILE A 325 27.74 7.88 20.90
CA ILE A 325 28.36 6.99 19.92
C ILE A 325 29.48 7.76 19.20
N PRO A 326 30.74 7.31 19.24
CA PRO A 326 31.82 7.97 18.51
C PRO A 326 31.53 8.05 17.00
N VAL A 327 31.83 9.20 16.40
CA VAL A 327 31.56 9.47 14.96
C VAL A 327 32.21 8.41 14.05
N GLU A 328 33.42 7.95 14.40
CA GLU A 328 34.14 6.90 13.65
C GLU A 328 33.42 5.55 13.61
N THR A 329 32.54 5.29 14.58
CA THR A 329 31.76 4.04 14.68
C THR A 329 30.33 4.18 14.17
N LEU A 330 29.93 5.39 13.79
CA LEU A 330 28.56 5.71 13.43
C LEU A 330 28.29 5.32 11.97
N THR A 331 27.66 4.17 11.78
CA THR A 331 27.15 3.72 10.48
C THR A 331 25.67 4.10 10.33
N PRO A 332 25.11 4.13 9.10
CA PRO A 332 23.68 4.39 8.92
C PRO A 332 22.80 3.38 9.67
N GLU A 333 23.22 2.12 9.76
CA GLU A 333 22.54 1.08 10.54
C GLU A 333 22.53 1.40 12.04
N MET A 334 23.68 1.83 12.59
CA MET A 334 23.79 2.19 14.01
C MET A 334 22.95 3.43 14.33
N ALA A 335 23.01 4.46 13.48
CA ALA A 335 22.24 5.69 13.68
C ALA A 335 20.73 5.42 13.63
N LEU A 336 20.26 4.62 12.67
CA LEU A 336 18.85 4.22 12.58
C LEU A 336 18.43 3.32 13.75
N TYR A 337 19.28 2.37 14.15
CA TYR A 337 19.05 1.50 15.30
C TYR A 337 18.87 2.33 16.57
N TRP A 338 19.80 3.24 16.86
CA TRP A 338 19.79 4.09 18.04
C TRP A 338 18.53 4.96 18.08
N ARG A 339 18.21 5.63 16.96
CA ARG A 339 17.00 6.44 16.80
C ARG A 339 15.73 5.64 17.05
N THR A 340 15.62 4.46 16.44
CA THR A 340 14.43 3.62 16.57
C THR A 340 14.30 3.03 17.98
N LEU A 341 15.41 2.64 18.60
CA LEU A 341 15.42 2.13 19.98
C LEU A 341 14.98 3.20 20.97
N CYS A 342 15.46 4.45 20.82
CA CYS A 342 15.05 5.55 21.69
C CYS A 342 13.54 5.81 21.60
N GLU A 343 12.99 5.83 20.39
CA GLU A 343 11.54 5.96 20.18
C GLU A 343 10.76 4.79 20.78
N TYR A 344 11.26 3.57 20.61
CA TYR A 344 10.65 2.36 21.15
C TYR A 344 10.64 2.36 22.69
N LEU A 345 11.76 2.67 23.33
CA LEU A 345 11.88 2.76 24.78
C LEU A 345 10.95 3.84 25.34
N LYS A 346 10.90 5.02 24.72
CA LYS A 346 9.97 6.08 25.11
C LYS A 346 8.50 5.63 25.03
N SER A 347 8.15 4.76 24.09
CA SER A 347 6.80 4.19 23.97
C SER A 347 6.44 3.17 25.07
N LYS A 348 7.41 2.69 25.84
CA LYS A 348 7.20 1.74 26.96
C LYS A 348 6.88 2.40 28.29
N GLY A 349 6.89 3.73 28.37
CA GLY A 349 6.65 4.46 29.62
C GLY A 349 7.78 4.23 30.62
N ASP A 350 7.44 4.15 31.91
CA ASP A 350 8.39 4.09 33.03
C ASP A 350 9.43 2.96 32.90
N GLU A 351 9.03 1.77 32.41
CA GLU A 351 9.97 0.65 32.19
C GLU A 351 11.02 0.99 31.13
N GLY A 352 10.67 1.79 30.13
CA GLY A 352 11.58 2.19 29.06
C GLY A 352 12.44 3.39 29.42
N GLU A 353 11.97 4.26 30.32
CA GLU A 353 12.68 5.46 30.75
C GLU A 353 14.02 5.12 31.43
N GLU A 354 14.05 4.10 32.29
CA GLU A 354 15.30 3.62 32.92
C GLU A 354 16.38 3.23 31.90
N PHE A 355 15.99 2.56 30.81
CA PHE A 355 16.93 2.18 29.74
C PHE A 355 17.25 3.35 28.80
N LEU A 356 16.30 4.27 28.61
CA LEU A 356 16.49 5.46 27.79
C LEU A 356 17.56 6.36 28.40
N GLU A 357 17.52 6.57 29.71
CA GLU A 357 18.55 7.29 30.46
C GLU A 357 19.94 6.64 30.35
N GLN A 358 20.02 5.33 30.10
CA GLN A 358 21.31 4.64 29.93
C GLN A 358 21.95 4.89 28.56
N ILE A 359 21.16 5.16 27.52
CA ILE A 359 21.62 5.25 26.13
C ILE A 359 21.55 6.66 25.54
N LEU A 360 20.91 7.61 26.23
CA LEU A 360 20.84 9.02 25.80
C LEU A 360 21.63 9.93 26.75
N PRO A 361 22.40 10.88 26.20
CA PRO A 361 23.03 11.93 26.99
C PRO A 361 22.03 13.05 27.36
N GLU A 362 22.48 13.96 28.21
CA GLU A 362 21.76 15.21 28.49
C GLU A 362 21.57 16.06 27.21
N PRO A 363 20.48 16.83 27.08
CA PRO A 363 20.15 17.57 25.85
C PRO A 363 21.24 18.53 25.39
N ALA A 364 21.91 19.20 26.34
CA ALA A 364 23.00 20.14 26.01
C ALA A 364 24.19 19.42 25.38
N VAL A 365 24.57 18.26 25.91
CA VAL A 365 25.66 17.43 25.39
C VAL A 365 25.30 16.87 24.01
N TYR A 366 24.06 16.42 23.84
CA TYR A 366 23.56 15.94 22.54
C TYR A 366 23.60 17.03 21.47
N ALA A 367 23.21 18.26 21.83
CA ALA A 367 23.16 19.37 20.89
C ALA A 367 24.55 19.72 20.33
N GLU A 368 25.59 19.77 21.18
CA GLU A 368 26.97 19.98 20.73
C GLU A 368 27.46 18.86 19.81
N TYR A 369 27.13 17.61 20.17
CA TYR A 369 27.45 16.46 19.35
C TYR A 369 26.82 16.58 17.95
N LEU A 370 25.54 16.95 17.88
CA LEU A 370 24.84 17.15 16.62
C LEU A 370 25.46 18.28 15.77
N LEU A 371 25.78 19.43 16.39
CA LEU A 371 26.43 20.55 15.69
C LEU A 371 27.76 20.12 15.07
N SER A 372 28.60 19.43 15.86
CA SER A 372 29.90 18.94 15.40
C SER A 372 29.77 17.97 14.21
N TYR A 373 28.75 17.11 14.24
CA TYR A 373 28.48 16.18 13.14
C TYR A 373 28.05 16.93 11.87
N ILE A 374 27.15 17.90 11.98
CA ILE A 374 26.66 18.66 10.81
C ILE A 374 27.78 19.51 10.19
N GLN A 375 28.65 20.11 11.00
CA GLN A 375 29.82 20.84 10.52
C GLN A 375 30.83 19.93 9.78
N SER A 376 30.82 18.62 10.05
CA SER A 376 31.67 17.63 9.36
C SER A 376 31.13 17.19 7.99
N ILE A 377 29.91 17.62 7.63
CA ILE A 377 29.30 17.32 6.33
C ILE A 377 29.96 18.21 5.27
N PRO A 378 30.60 17.63 4.24
CA PRO A 378 31.27 18.40 3.21
C PRO A 378 30.30 19.24 2.37
N VAL A 379 30.73 20.44 1.98
CA VAL A 379 30.02 21.25 0.98
C VAL A 379 30.43 20.75 -0.41
N VAL A 380 29.45 20.57 -1.30
CA VAL A 380 29.68 20.11 -2.67
C VAL A 380 30.16 21.26 -3.53
N ASN A 381 31.35 21.14 -4.12
CA ASN A 381 31.86 22.06 -5.15
C ASN A 381 31.48 21.57 -6.56
N GLU A 382 31.47 22.47 -7.55
CA GLU A 382 31.08 22.15 -8.95
C GLU A 382 31.87 20.97 -9.56
N GLU A 383 33.15 20.79 -9.19
CA GLU A 383 34.00 19.69 -9.64
C GLU A 383 33.61 18.32 -9.06
N GLN A 384 32.99 18.31 -7.87
CA GLN A 384 32.64 17.10 -7.11
C GLN A 384 31.23 16.57 -7.43
N ILE A 385 30.41 17.37 -8.14
CA ILE A 385 29.04 16.99 -8.55
C ILE A 385 29.05 15.78 -9.50
N ASN A 386 30.15 15.53 -10.20
CA ASN A 386 30.27 14.41 -11.14
C ASN A 386 30.90 13.15 -10.51
N ASP A 387 31.34 13.19 -9.25
CA ASP A 387 31.90 12.03 -8.55
C ASP A 387 30.79 11.30 -7.77
N PHE A 388 30.29 10.21 -8.37
CA PHE A 388 29.26 9.37 -7.76
C PHE A 388 29.68 8.74 -6.42
N SER A 389 30.97 8.46 -6.21
CA SER A 389 31.45 7.88 -4.94
C SER A 389 31.42 8.93 -3.84
N TYR A 390 31.79 10.17 -4.16
CA TYR A 390 31.71 11.28 -3.22
C TYR A 390 30.26 11.60 -2.83
N ILE A 391 29.37 11.65 -3.82
CA ILE A 391 27.93 11.86 -3.58
C ILE A 391 27.35 10.73 -2.73
N GLY A 392 27.72 9.47 -2.99
CA GLY A 392 27.30 8.34 -2.17
C GLY A 392 27.66 8.54 -0.69
N ASN A 393 28.91 8.90 -0.40
CA ASN A 393 29.36 9.15 0.98
C ASN A 393 28.65 10.37 1.62
N LEU A 394 28.35 11.40 0.83
CA LEU A 394 27.59 12.56 1.30
C LEU A 394 26.16 12.17 1.69
N MET A 395 25.48 11.38 0.85
CA MET A 395 24.13 10.86 1.12
C MET A 395 24.09 10.04 2.40
N THR A 396 25.09 9.18 2.64
CA THR A 396 25.21 8.42 3.89
C THR A 396 25.39 9.34 5.09
N LYS A 397 26.24 10.37 4.98
CA LYS A 397 26.43 11.36 6.06
C LYS A 397 25.15 12.14 6.35
N GLU A 398 24.43 12.58 5.31
CA GLU A 398 23.14 13.25 5.44
C GLU A 398 22.10 12.34 6.08
N PHE A 399 22.01 11.07 5.66
CA PHE A 399 21.08 10.09 6.25
C PHE A 399 21.34 9.90 7.75
N ILE A 400 22.59 9.70 8.15
CA ILE A 400 22.98 9.63 9.57
C ILE A 400 22.59 10.92 10.29
N GLY A 401 22.88 12.08 9.69
CA GLY A 401 22.48 13.38 10.22
C GLY A 401 20.98 13.47 10.48
N GLN A 402 20.15 13.00 9.55
CA GLN A 402 18.69 12.93 9.72
C GLN A 402 18.31 12.04 10.91
N GLN A 403 18.94 10.86 11.07
CA GLN A 403 18.65 9.99 12.20
C GLN A 403 19.01 10.63 13.55
N LEU A 404 20.15 11.33 13.62
CA LEU A 404 20.55 12.07 14.82
C LEU A 404 19.56 13.22 15.12
N ILE A 405 19.17 14.01 14.12
CA ILE A 405 18.15 15.06 14.30
C ILE A 405 16.85 14.47 14.86
N LEU A 406 16.43 13.31 14.36
CA LEU A 406 15.19 12.67 14.78
C LEU A 406 15.23 12.11 16.21
N ILE A 407 16.41 11.83 16.79
CA ILE A 407 16.57 11.44 18.20
C ILE A 407 16.13 12.56 19.15
N ILE A 408 16.19 13.84 18.74
CA ILE A 408 15.86 14.98 19.59
C ILE A 408 14.49 14.85 20.28
N LYS A 409 13.49 14.28 19.59
CA LYS A 409 12.15 14.10 20.17
C LYS A 409 12.10 13.11 21.34
N SER A 410 13.15 12.31 21.51
CA SER A 410 13.31 11.32 22.57
C SER A 410 14.12 11.85 23.75
N LEU A 411 14.78 13.00 23.64
CA LEU A 411 15.51 13.65 24.73
C LEU A 411 14.54 14.17 25.81
N ASP A 412 15.01 14.21 27.05
CA ASP A 412 14.29 14.89 28.12
C ASP A 412 14.47 16.41 28.00
N THR A 413 13.39 17.13 27.67
CA THR A 413 13.39 18.59 27.57
C THR A 413 12.67 19.26 28.74
N SER A 414 12.44 18.52 29.83
CA SER A 414 11.88 19.03 31.08
C SER A 414 12.80 20.07 31.72
N GLU A 415 14.11 19.88 31.60
CA GLU A 415 15.13 20.79 32.12
C GLU A 415 15.24 22.06 31.26
N GLU A 416 15.04 23.22 31.88
CA GLU A 416 15.04 24.51 31.18
C GLU A 416 16.40 24.87 30.55
N GLY A 417 17.50 24.54 31.23
CA GLY A 417 18.87 24.82 30.78
C GLY A 417 19.20 24.05 29.50
N GLY A 418 19.08 22.72 29.55
CA GLY A 418 19.25 21.84 28.39
C GLY A 418 18.36 22.21 27.22
N ARG A 419 17.07 22.50 27.47
CA ARG A 419 16.12 22.91 26.42
C ARG A 419 16.54 24.20 25.72
N LYS A 420 16.95 25.23 26.46
CA LYS A 420 17.41 26.51 25.87
C LYS A 420 18.69 26.34 25.06
N ARG A 421 19.65 25.53 25.54
CA ARG A 421 20.90 25.25 24.80
C ARG A 421 20.62 24.50 23.50
N LEU A 422 19.75 23.50 23.54
CA LEU A 422 19.32 22.75 22.36
C LEU A 422 18.65 23.65 21.32
N LEU A 423 17.75 24.56 21.75
CA LEU A 423 17.12 25.54 20.86
C LEU A 423 18.15 26.48 20.21
N ALA A 424 19.11 26.99 20.99
CA ALA A 424 20.16 27.88 20.48
C ALA A 424 21.00 27.20 19.40
N ILE A 425 21.40 25.95 19.62
CA ILE A 425 22.20 25.19 18.66
C ILE A 425 21.39 24.84 17.42
N LEU A 426 20.11 24.49 17.54
CA LEU A 426 19.24 24.28 16.37
C LEU A 426 19.12 25.54 15.51
N GLN A 427 19.04 26.73 16.12
CA GLN A 427 19.07 28.00 15.40
C GLN A 427 20.42 28.24 14.72
N GLU A 428 21.53 27.96 15.40
CA GLU A 428 22.88 28.03 14.82
C GLU A 428 23.01 27.12 13.60
N ILE A 429 22.61 25.85 13.71
CA ILE A 429 22.64 24.90 12.59
C ILE A 429 21.78 25.39 11.41
N LEU A 430 20.60 25.94 11.70
CA LEU A 430 19.69 26.43 10.66
C LEU A 430 20.21 27.71 9.98
N THR A 431 21.00 28.54 10.66
CA THR A 431 21.58 29.77 10.08
C THR A 431 22.85 29.49 9.27
N LEU A 432 23.57 28.40 9.56
CA LEU A 432 24.76 28.00 8.80
C LEU A 432 24.46 27.84 7.29
N PRO A 433 25.20 28.51 6.40
CA PRO A 433 24.96 28.45 4.96
C PRO A 433 25.32 27.08 4.36
N THR A 434 26.17 26.31 5.05
CA THR A 434 26.65 24.99 4.61
C THR A 434 25.70 23.84 4.94
N THR A 435 24.64 24.10 5.72
CA THR A 435 23.69 23.05 6.14
C THR A 435 22.92 22.52 4.93
N PRO A 436 22.98 21.21 4.65
CA PRO A 436 22.28 20.61 3.51
C PRO A 436 20.76 20.80 3.59
N ILE A 437 20.14 21.07 2.44
CA ILE A 437 18.70 21.33 2.32
C ILE A 437 17.87 20.12 2.81
N SER A 438 18.38 18.90 2.63
CA SER A 438 17.75 17.65 3.07
C SER A 438 17.53 17.55 4.58
N LEU A 439 18.31 18.29 5.39
CA LEU A 439 18.22 18.29 6.85
C LEU A 439 17.28 19.36 7.40
N ILE A 440 16.98 20.39 6.60
CA ILE A 440 16.29 21.61 7.06
C ILE A 440 14.89 21.30 7.58
N SER A 441 14.10 20.51 6.84
CA SER A 441 12.74 20.15 7.27
C SER A 441 12.76 19.45 8.63
N PHE A 442 13.66 18.49 8.82
CA PHE A 442 13.80 17.75 10.08
C PHE A 442 14.25 18.64 11.23
N LEU A 443 15.22 19.54 11.01
CA LEU A 443 15.71 20.48 12.03
C LEU A 443 14.60 21.43 12.47
N VAL A 444 13.86 22.01 11.51
CA VAL A 444 12.75 22.92 11.81
C VAL A 444 11.63 22.18 12.53
N GLU A 445 11.29 20.96 12.10
CA GLU A 445 10.27 20.16 12.78
C GLU A 445 10.64 19.87 14.24
N ARG A 446 11.93 19.65 14.55
CA ARG A 446 12.42 19.46 15.92
C ARG A 446 12.45 20.77 16.70
N LEU A 447 12.88 21.87 16.09
CA LEU A 447 12.84 23.20 16.71
C LEU A 447 11.41 23.57 17.15
N LEU A 448 10.45 23.44 16.24
CA LEU A 448 9.04 23.78 16.48
C LEU A 448 8.36 22.83 17.47
N HIS A 449 8.79 21.57 17.55
CA HIS A 449 8.28 20.62 18.54
C HIS A 449 8.65 21.03 19.98
N ILE A 450 9.84 21.61 20.19
CA ILE A 450 10.32 22.04 21.52
C ILE A 450 9.65 23.34 21.97
N ILE A 451 9.31 24.22 21.02
CA ILE A 451 8.63 25.49 21.30
C ILE A 451 7.12 25.23 21.34
N THR A 452 6.45 25.55 22.45
CA THR A 452 5.01 25.26 22.60
C THR A 452 4.09 26.40 22.13
N ASP A 453 4.62 27.61 21.98
CA ASP A 453 3.87 28.84 21.71
C ASP A 453 4.02 29.30 20.25
N ASP A 454 2.90 29.53 19.56
CA ASP A 454 2.91 29.84 18.12
C ASP A 454 3.52 31.21 17.81
N ASP A 455 3.31 32.23 18.65
CA ASP A 455 3.91 33.55 18.44
C ASP A 455 5.44 33.49 18.55
N LYS A 456 5.97 32.75 19.53
CA LYS A 456 7.41 32.49 19.65
C LYS A 456 7.96 31.68 18.49
N ARG A 457 7.21 30.69 18.00
CA ARG A 457 7.61 29.92 16.79
C ARG A 457 7.75 30.85 15.59
N ILE A 458 6.76 31.71 15.35
CA ILE A 458 6.76 32.69 14.27
C ILE A 458 7.96 33.62 14.42
N GLN A 459 8.18 34.17 15.62
CA GLN A 459 9.28 35.09 15.87
C GLN A 459 10.65 34.46 15.58
N ILE A 460 10.94 33.29 16.18
CA ILE A 460 12.23 32.61 16.01
C ILE A 460 12.46 32.23 14.54
N VAL A 461 11.44 31.71 13.85
CA VAL A 461 11.57 31.37 12.43
C VAL A 461 11.81 32.63 11.58
N THR A 462 11.17 33.74 11.90
CA THR A 462 11.39 35.03 11.21
C THR A 462 12.83 35.52 11.41
N GLU A 463 13.36 35.41 12.63
CA GLU A 463 14.74 35.77 12.95
C GLU A 463 15.72 34.94 12.13
N ILE A 464 15.54 33.61 12.08
CA ILE A 464 16.39 32.72 11.27
C ILE A 464 16.29 33.06 9.78
N ILE A 465 15.08 33.30 9.24
CA ILE A 465 14.90 33.68 7.84
C ILE A 465 15.62 34.99 7.53
N SER A 466 15.52 35.98 8.43
CA SER A 466 16.19 37.27 8.27
C SER A 466 17.71 37.12 8.28
N GLU A 467 18.25 36.28 9.15
CA GLU A 467 19.69 36.03 9.26
C GLU A 467 20.25 35.30 8.02
N ILE A 468 19.50 34.34 7.48
CA ILE A 468 19.87 33.64 6.24
C ILE A 468 19.80 34.58 5.03
N ARG A 469 18.74 35.39 4.93
CA ARG A 469 18.47 36.22 3.75
C ARG A 469 19.30 37.52 3.73
N ALA A 470 19.57 38.11 4.89
CA ALA A 470 20.28 39.38 5.01
C ALA A 470 21.47 39.25 5.98
N PRO A 471 22.45 38.35 5.72
CA PRO A 471 23.60 38.19 6.58
C PRO A 471 24.37 39.51 6.67
N ILE A 472 24.87 39.83 7.86
CA ILE A 472 25.71 41.00 8.08
C ILE A 472 27.06 40.73 7.40
N VAL A 473 27.31 41.41 6.28
CA VAL A 473 28.60 41.35 5.60
C VAL A 473 29.33 42.66 5.87
N THR A 474 30.55 42.57 6.41
CA THR A 474 31.45 43.72 6.48
C THR A 474 31.97 44.01 5.09
N VAL A 475 31.40 45.01 4.42
CA VAL A 475 31.88 45.47 3.12
C VAL A 475 32.84 46.62 3.37
N ASP A 476 34.10 46.47 2.98
CA ASP A 476 35.04 47.60 2.91
C ASP A 476 34.45 48.65 1.95
N VAL A 477 34.07 49.81 2.48
CA VAL A 477 33.19 50.80 1.83
C VAL A 477 33.76 51.42 0.55
N ASN A 478 34.99 51.11 0.12
CA ASN A 478 35.54 51.63 -1.13
C ASN A 478 36.36 50.61 -1.90
N ASN A 479 35.72 49.53 -2.36
CA ASN A 479 36.24 48.69 -3.43
C ASN A 479 35.71 49.11 -4.81
N ASP A 480 35.55 50.42 -5.06
CA ASP A 480 35.48 50.92 -6.43
C ASP A 480 36.90 50.81 -7.02
N PRO A 481 37.16 49.91 -7.99
CA PRO A 481 38.50 49.74 -8.57
C PRO A 481 39.03 51.04 -9.17
N ALA A 482 38.16 51.99 -9.56
CA ALA A 482 38.56 53.30 -10.04
C ALA A 482 39.10 54.20 -8.92
N TYR A 483 38.54 54.13 -7.70
CA TYR A 483 38.97 54.91 -6.56
C TYR A 483 40.28 54.38 -5.95
N ALA A 484 40.41 53.05 -5.84
CA ALA A 484 41.65 52.40 -5.41
C ALA A 484 42.81 52.74 -6.35
N ARG A 485 42.60 52.66 -7.67
CA ARG A 485 43.61 52.99 -8.69
C ARG A 485 44.01 54.46 -8.69
N LYS A 486 43.07 55.37 -8.40
CA LYS A 486 43.35 56.81 -8.27
C LYS A 486 44.17 57.13 -7.02
N LYS A 487 43.97 56.41 -5.92
CA LYS A 487 44.77 56.53 -4.70
C LYS A 487 46.17 55.92 -4.86
N GLU A 488 46.30 54.77 -5.51
CA GLU A 488 47.61 54.19 -5.87
C GLU A 488 48.44 55.13 -6.75
N LEU A 489 47.80 55.76 -7.75
CA LEU A 489 48.43 56.76 -8.60
C LEU A 489 48.96 57.96 -7.79
N LYS A 490 48.16 58.50 -6.86
CA LYS A 490 48.61 59.60 -5.98
C LYS A 490 49.76 59.18 -5.06
N MET A 491 49.72 57.95 -4.52
CA MET A 491 50.79 57.44 -3.67
C MET A 491 52.09 57.20 -4.46
N ALA A 492 51.97 56.72 -5.70
CA ALA A 492 53.11 56.60 -6.61
C ALA A 492 53.70 57.97 -6.98
N GLU A 493 52.86 58.96 -7.29
CA GLU A 493 53.28 60.33 -7.61
C GLU A 493 54.06 60.97 -6.44
N ILE A 494 53.55 60.85 -5.22
CA ILE A 494 54.24 61.38 -4.02
C ILE A 494 55.58 60.65 -3.81
N LYS A 495 55.65 59.33 -3.98
CA LYS A 495 56.91 58.58 -3.86
C LYS A 495 57.95 59.01 -4.89
N VAL A 496 57.53 59.27 -6.14
CA VAL A 496 58.43 59.75 -7.20
C VAL A 496 58.99 61.13 -6.84
N LYS A 497 58.13 62.09 -6.47
CA LYS A 497 58.56 63.44 -6.05
C LYS A 497 59.51 63.40 -4.84
N LEU A 498 59.29 62.47 -3.92
CA LEU A 498 60.13 62.28 -2.73
C LEU A 498 61.53 61.73 -3.10
N ILE A 499 61.60 60.83 -4.09
CA ILE A 499 62.87 60.32 -4.63
C ILE A 499 63.61 61.43 -5.38
N GLU A 500 62.92 62.20 -6.22
CA GLU A 500 63.48 63.33 -6.97
C GLU A 500 64.00 64.42 -6.02
N ALA A 501 63.24 64.80 -5.00
CA ALA A 501 63.64 65.79 -4.01
C ALA A 501 64.82 65.29 -3.15
N LYS A 502 64.86 64.00 -2.79
CA LYS A 502 66.00 63.39 -2.07
C LYS A 502 67.27 63.35 -2.91
N ALA A 503 67.17 62.99 -4.20
CA ALA A 503 68.29 63.00 -5.12
C ALA A 503 68.79 64.44 -5.41
N ALA A 504 67.88 65.41 -5.55
CA ALA A 504 68.21 66.82 -5.68
C ALA A 504 68.91 67.36 -4.42
N LEU A 505 68.45 66.94 -3.23
CA LEU A 505 69.08 67.29 -1.96
C LEU A 505 70.51 66.73 -1.87
N GLU A 506 70.72 65.48 -2.28
CA GLU A 506 72.04 64.84 -2.31
C GLU A 506 73.00 65.56 -3.28
N ASN A 507 72.50 65.98 -4.45
CA ASN A 507 73.24 66.83 -5.38
C ASN A 507 73.53 68.24 -4.81
N CYS A 508 72.61 68.86 -4.09
CA CYS A 508 72.87 70.15 -3.44
C CYS A 508 73.89 70.05 -2.30
N ILE A 509 73.91 68.93 -1.56
CA ILE A 509 74.89 68.65 -0.50
C ILE A 509 76.30 68.47 -1.10
N THR A 510 76.43 67.77 -2.23
CA THR A 510 77.73 67.62 -2.92
C THR A 510 78.25 68.94 -3.49
N LEU A 511 77.37 69.85 -3.90
CA LEU A 511 77.70 71.18 -4.43
C LEU A 511 77.87 72.27 -3.34
N GLN A 512 77.72 71.93 -2.05
CA GLN A 512 77.77 72.86 -0.90
C GLN A 512 76.75 74.03 -0.98
N ASP A 513 75.63 73.85 -1.69
CA ASP A 513 74.55 74.84 -1.76
C ASP A 513 73.56 74.63 -0.60
N PHE A 514 73.94 75.18 0.56
CA PHE A 514 73.19 74.98 1.81
C PHE A 514 71.83 75.70 1.84
N ASN A 515 71.64 76.76 1.04
CA ASN A 515 70.37 77.47 0.97
C ASN A 515 69.31 76.62 0.25
N LYS A 516 69.63 76.10 -0.95
CA LYS A 516 68.73 75.17 -1.67
C LYS A 516 68.53 73.85 -0.94
N ALA A 517 69.55 73.34 -0.25
CA ALA A 517 69.42 72.14 0.57
C ALA A 517 68.42 72.32 1.73
N SER A 518 68.29 73.53 2.28
CA SER A 518 67.30 73.83 3.33
C SER A 518 65.88 73.84 2.77
N GLU A 519 65.67 74.43 1.59
CA GLU A 519 64.35 74.46 0.92
C GLU A 519 63.89 73.04 0.54
N LEU A 520 64.79 72.22 -0.01
CA LEU A 520 64.50 70.83 -0.36
C LEU A 520 64.21 69.94 0.87
N LYS A 521 64.82 70.23 2.03
CA LYS A 521 64.49 69.54 3.28
C LYS A 521 63.08 69.85 3.76
N GLU A 522 62.64 71.11 3.64
CA GLU A 522 61.27 71.50 4.00
C GLU A 522 60.25 70.84 3.04
N GLU A 523 60.58 70.77 1.75
CA GLU A 523 59.73 70.10 0.75
C GLU A 523 59.63 68.58 0.97
N ILE A 524 60.74 67.91 1.29
CA ILE A 524 60.74 66.48 1.65
C ILE A 524 59.87 66.24 2.89
N LYS A 525 59.94 67.11 3.89
CA LYS A 525 59.13 67.01 5.10
C LYS A 525 57.63 67.14 4.79
N ILE A 526 57.24 68.09 3.94
CA ILE A 526 55.86 68.25 3.48
C ILE A 526 55.38 67.01 2.72
N LEU A 527 56.21 66.43 1.84
CA LEU A 527 55.88 65.22 1.09
C LEU A 527 55.80 63.97 1.99
N GLU A 528 56.64 63.88 3.01
CA GLU A 528 56.59 62.81 4.03
C GLU A 528 55.34 62.92 4.89
N ASP A 529 54.97 64.13 5.34
CA ASP A 529 53.74 64.38 6.08
C ASP A 529 52.49 64.09 5.23
N ALA A 530 52.50 64.47 3.94
CA ALA A 530 51.42 64.14 3.00
C ALA A 530 51.28 62.63 2.77
N LYS A 531 52.40 61.89 2.71
CA LYS A 531 52.41 60.42 2.61
C LYS A 531 51.83 59.77 3.87
N VAL A 532 52.20 60.27 5.05
CA VAL A 532 51.69 59.77 6.34
C VAL A 532 50.20 60.07 6.50
N ASN A 533 49.72 61.23 6.06
CA ASN A 533 48.29 61.55 6.09
C ASN A 533 47.48 60.66 5.15
N LEU A 534 47.97 60.37 3.93
CA LEU A 534 47.34 59.41 3.02
C LEU A 534 47.30 57.98 3.59
N LEU A 535 48.34 57.58 4.34
CA LEU A 535 48.36 56.28 5.04
C LEU A 535 47.36 56.24 6.21
N LYS A 536 47.27 57.31 7.01
CA LYS A 536 46.29 57.42 8.10
C LYS A 536 44.84 57.43 7.61
N GLU A 537 44.57 58.07 6.47
CA GLU A 537 43.28 57.96 5.77
C GLU A 537 42.97 56.53 5.27
N THR A 538 43.98 55.66 5.18
CA THR A 538 43.83 54.24 4.81
C THR A 538 43.54 53.36 6.03
N GLU A 539 44.02 53.76 7.22
CA GLU A 539 43.77 53.05 8.48
C GLU A 539 42.42 53.43 9.13
N GLN A 540 41.85 54.60 8.80
CA GLN A 540 40.52 55.05 9.26
C GLN A 540 39.37 54.61 8.34
N LEU A 541 39.40 53.38 7.83
CA LEU A 541 38.26 52.82 7.10
C LEU A 541 37.07 52.65 8.07
N GLU A 542 36.04 53.48 7.90
CA GLU A 542 34.74 53.26 8.54
C GLU A 542 34.16 51.92 8.02
N ILE A 543 34.20 50.89 8.86
CA ILE A 543 33.46 49.64 8.64
C ILE A 543 31.98 49.99 8.71
N LYS A 544 31.29 50.02 7.58
CA LYS A 544 29.82 49.99 7.56
C LYS A 544 29.38 48.56 7.39
N GLU A 545 28.65 48.05 8.37
CA GLU A 545 27.87 46.82 8.25
C GLU A 545 26.79 47.06 7.19
N VAL A 546 26.80 46.30 6.10
CA VAL A 546 25.77 46.36 5.05
C VAL A 546 25.07 45.01 4.98
N HIS A 547 23.75 45.03 5.05
CA HIS A 547 22.92 43.86 4.77
C HIS A 547 22.91 43.62 3.26
N VAL A 548 23.43 42.46 2.82
CA VAL A 548 23.31 42.02 1.43
C VAL A 548 22.16 41.03 1.33
N GLU A 549 21.08 41.42 0.66
CA GLU A 549 19.96 40.51 0.41
C GLU A 549 20.36 39.39 -0.56
N LYS A 550 20.37 38.15 -0.06
CA LYS A 550 20.54 36.94 -0.86
C LYS A 550 19.19 36.51 -1.43
N ASN A 551 19.15 36.37 -2.77
CA ASN A 551 17.98 35.92 -3.52
C ASN A 551 18.32 34.73 -4.45
N ASP A 552 19.37 33.97 -4.15
CA ASP A 552 19.70 32.72 -4.85
C ASP A 552 18.70 31.61 -4.52
N ALA A 553 18.60 30.63 -5.43
CA ALA A 553 17.57 29.58 -5.38
C ALA A 553 17.64 28.74 -4.09
N ASP A 554 18.84 28.34 -3.65
CA ASP A 554 19.05 27.47 -2.49
C ASP A 554 18.72 28.20 -1.18
N THR A 555 19.13 29.47 -1.07
CA THR A 555 18.75 30.33 0.06
C THR A 555 17.24 30.52 0.14
N LEU A 556 16.58 30.85 -0.97
CA LEU A 556 15.13 31.00 -1.02
C LEU A 556 14.40 29.69 -0.70
N GLN A 557 14.91 28.56 -1.20
CA GLN A 557 14.37 27.23 -0.92
C GLN A 557 14.46 26.92 0.58
N LYS A 558 15.62 27.16 1.20
CA LYS A 558 15.81 26.98 2.64
C LYS A 558 14.80 27.81 3.44
N CYS A 559 14.69 29.11 3.18
CA CYS A 559 13.74 30.00 3.86
C CYS A 559 12.27 29.57 3.67
N LEU A 560 11.90 29.09 2.48
CA LEU A 560 10.54 28.60 2.22
C LEU A 560 10.25 27.25 2.90
N ILE A 561 11.25 26.38 3.07
CA ILE A 561 11.09 25.16 3.88
C ILE A 561 10.80 25.53 5.34
N LEU A 562 11.52 26.50 5.89
CA LEU A 562 11.25 27.02 7.24
C LEU A 562 9.80 27.52 7.36
N CYS A 563 9.35 28.33 6.39
CA CYS A 563 7.97 28.82 6.35
C CYS A 563 6.96 27.69 6.26
N TYR A 564 7.21 26.69 5.42
CA TYR A 564 6.29 25.59 5.20
C TYR A 564 6.14 24.71 6.44
N GLU A 565 7.24 24.35 7.11
CA GLU A 565 7.19 23.57 8.36
C GLU A 565 6.50 24.35 9.48
N LEU A 566 6.76 25.66 9.60
CA LEU A 566 6.05 26.54 10.54
C LEU A 566 4.54 26.53 10.29
N LEU A 567 4.13 26.82 9.06
CA LEU A 567 2.72 26.94 8.70
C LEU A 567 1.93 25.64 8.85
N LYS A 568 2.57 24.48 8.64
CA LYS A 568 1.95 23.16 8.85
C LYS A 568 1.67 22.83 10.32
N GLN A 569 2.53 23.29 11.23
CA GLN A 569 2.40 23.02 12.66
C GLN A 569 1.61 24.10 13.42
N MET A 570 1.51 25.30 12.84
CA MET A 570 0.78 26.42 13.43
C MET A 570 -0.72 26.10 13.59
N SER A 571 -1.25 26.35 14.78
CA SER A 571 -2.67 26.14 15.08
C SER A 571 -3.55 27.13 14.32
N THR A 572 -4.76 26.71 13.93
CA THR A 572 -5.71 27.58 13.21
C THR A 572 -6.19 28.78 14.02
N SER A 573 -6.00 28.77 15.34
CA SER A 573 -6.32 29.89 16.23
C SER A 573 -5.29 31.04 16.19
N ALA A 574 -4.05 30.77 15.77
CA ALA A 574 -3.02 31.80 15.66
C ALA A 574 -3.32 32.80 14.53
N GLY A 575 -3.94 32.32 13.44
CA GLY A 575 -4.28 33.16 12.29
C GLY A 575 -3.05 33.76 11.62
N ILE A 576 -3.24 34.87 10.89
CA ILE A 576 -2.16 35.60 10.22
C ILE A 576 -1.91 36.93 10.95
N GLY A 577 -0.92 36.94 11.84
CA GLY A 577 -0.45 38.14 12.53
C GLY A 577 0.39 39.07 11.63
N ALA A 578 0.80 40.23 12.16
CA ALA A 578 1.60 41.22 11.44
C ALA A 578 2.96 40.65 10.95
N THR A 579 3.64 39.89 11.81
CA THR A 579 4.93 39.26 11.48
C THR A 579 4.80 38.27 10.32
N MET A 580 3.76 37.43 10.34
CA MET A 580 3.49 36.50 9.23
C MET A 580 3.11 37.22 7.94
N ASN A 581 2.34 38.30 8.00
CA ASN A 581 2.09 39.13 6.82
C ASN A 581 3.40 39.71 6.25
N GLY A 582 4.35 40.08 7.10
CA GLY A 582 5.69 40.48 6.67
C GLY A 582 6.41 39.39 5.86
N ILE A 583 6.37 38.13 6.33
CA ILE A 583 6.94 36.98 5.59
C ILE A 583 6.18 36.73 4.28
N ILE A 584 4.85 36.84 4.29
CA ILE A 584 4.01 36.60 3.12
C ILE A 584 4.38 37.57 1.99
N GLU A 585 4.44 38.86 2.29
CA GLU A 585 4.73 39.91 1.30
C GLU A 585 6.20 39.89 0.86
N SER A 586 7.14 39.57 1.77
CA SER A 586 8.57 39.65 1.47
C SER A 586 9.17 38.37 0.85
N LEU A 587 8.55 37.20 1.06
CA LEU A 587 9.11 35.90 0.65
C LEU A 587 8.10 35.02 -0.11
N ILE A 588 6.89 34.82 0.43
CA ILE A 588 5.93 33.85 -0.15
C ILE A 588 5.37 34.35 -1.49
N LEU A 589 4.83 35.57 -1.56
CA LEU A 589 4.27 36.11 -2.80
C LEU A 589 5.33 36.29 -3.90
N PRO A 590 6.53 36.86 -3.63
CA PRO A 590 7.61 36.90 -4.61
C PRO A 590 8.05 35.50 -5.07
N GLY A 591 8.00 34.50 -4.17
CA GLY A 591 8.36 33.12 -4.48
C GLY A 591 7.49 32.47 -5.57
N ILE A 592 6.22 32.88 -5.70
CA ILE A 592 5.28 32.36 -6.72
C ILE A 592 5.70 32.77 -8.14
N ILE A 593 6.37 33.92 -8.28
CA ILE A 593 6.80 34.48 -9.57
C ILE A 593 8.27 34.11 -9.87
N SER A 594 8.92 33.33 -8.99
CA SER A 594 10.32 32.94 -9.16
C SER A 594 10.56 32.17 -10.45
N VAL A 595 11.72 32.40 -11.08
CA VAL A 595 12.16 31.64 -12.25
C VAL A 595 12.44 30.16 -11.92
N HIS A 596 12.69 29.84 -10.65
CA HIS A 596 13.04 28.50 -10.20
C HIS A 596 11.79 27.69 -9.81
N PRO A 597 11.49 26.56 -10.47
CA PRO A 597 10.29 25.75 -10.17
C PRO A 597 10.21 25.25 -8.72
N VAL A 598 11.35 24.92 -8.10
CA VAL A 598 11.41 24.44 -6.72
C VAL A 598 10.97 25.51 -5.72
N VAL A 599 11.36 26.77 -5.97
CA VAL A 599 10.94 27.93 -5.18
C VAL A 599 9.45 28.18 -5.34
N ARG A 600 8.94 28.18 -6.60
CA ARG A 600 7.51 28.32 -6.88
C ARG A 600 6.68 27.24 -6.19
N ASN A 601 7.13 25.99 -6.21
CA ASN A 601 6.44 24.87 -5.57
C ASN A 601 6.25 25.10 -4.06
N LEU A 602 7.32 25.44 -3.34
CA LEU A 602 7.25 25.69 -1.89
C LEU A 602 6.45 26.95 -1.57
N ALA A 603 6.55 28.00 -2.40
CA ALA A 603 5.77 29.22 -2.23
C ALA A 603 4.26 28.94 -2.36
N VAL A 604 3.84 28.11 -3.33
CA VAL A 604 2.44 27.69 -3.49
C VAL A 604 1.96 26.88 -2.30
N LEU A 605 2.78 25.96 -1.77
CA LEU A 605 2.45 25.21 -0.56
C LEU A 605 2.29 26.14 0.66
N CYS A 606 3.20 27.09 0.84
CA CYS A 606 3.11 28.10 1.91
C CYS A 606 1.86 28.97 1.75
N LEU A 607 1.57 29.47 0.54
CA LEU A 607 0.38 30.26 0.27
C LEU A 607 -0.91 29.46 0.58
N GLY A 608 -0.93 28.19 0.21
CA GLY A 608 -1.99 27.24 0.54
C GLY A 608 -2.25 27.17 2.04
N CYS A 609 -1.19 26.94 2.82
CA CYS A 609 -1.26 26.89 4.28
C CYS A 609 -1.65 28.23 4.91
N CYS A 610 -1.16 29.38 4.40
CA CYS A 610 -1.62 30.69 4.83
C CYS A 610 -3.13 30.86 4.60
N GLY A 611 -3.66 30.38 3.47
CA GLY A 611 -5.10 30.39 3.21
C GLY A 611 -5.91 29.64 4.26
N ILE A 612 -5.42 28.48 4.74
CA ILE A 612 -6.10 27.70 5.79
C ILE A 612 -6.23 28.49 7.10
N GLN A 613 -5.33 29.44 7.35
CA GLN A 613 -5.30 30.24 8.59
C GLN A 613 -6.29 31.39 8.61
N ASN A 614 -6.70 31.92 7.43
CA ASN A 614 -7.62 33.05 7.36
C ASN A 614 -8.48 33.00 6.09
N GLN A 615 -9.80 32.91 6.26
CA GLN A 615 -10.76 32.84 5.15
C GLN A 615 -10.67 34.04 4.19
N LYS A 616 -10.50 35.27 4.70
CA LYS A 616 -10.37 36.47 3.83
C LYS A 616 -9.10 36.41 2.98
N PHE A 617 -8.01 35.93 3.59
CA PHE A 617 -6.75 35.73 2.87
C PHE A 617 -6.89 34.65 1.80
N ALA A 618 -7.56 33.54 2.13
CA ALA A 618 -7.87 32.49 1.17
C ALA A 618 -8.67 33.03 -0.01
N SER A 619 -9.80 33.72 0.24
CA SER A 619 -10.62 34.31 -0.82
C SER A 619 -9.83 35.24 -1.74
N LYS A 620 -8.95 36.10 -1.18
CA LYS A 620 -8.09 37.01 -1.97
C LYS A 620 -7.13 36.26 -2.91
N HIS A 621 -6.50 35.18 -2.45
CA HIS A 621 -5.45 34.48 -3.20
C HIS A 621 -5.92 33.17 -3.86
N PHE A 622 -7.18 32.79 -3.71
CA PHE A 622 -7.73 31.56 -4.29
C PHE A 622 -7.63 31.56 -5.82
N VAL A 623 -7.93 32.70 -6.46
CA VAL A 623 -7.81 32.86 -7.92
C VAL A 623 -6.36 32.66 -8.39
N LEU A 624 -5.38 33.11 -7.60
CA LEU A 624 -3.96 32.89 -7.91
C LEU A 624 -3.62 31.38 -7.88
N LEU A 625 -4.14 30.62 -6.90
CA LEU A 625 -3.98 29.17 -6.87
C LEU A 625 -4.62 28.49 -8.10
N LEU A 626 -5.78 28.98 -8.58
CA LEU A 626 -6.40 28.47 -9.80
C LEU A 626 -5.58 28.80 -11.06
N GLN A 627 -4.95 29.98 -11.13
CA GLN A 627 -4.05 30.34 -12.21
C GLN A 627 -2.82 29.45 -12.25
N VAL A 628 -2.19 29.21 -11.09
CA VAL A 628 -1.07 28.26 -10.95
C VAL A 628 -1.50 26.87 -11.43
N LEU A 629 -2.69 26.42 -11.03
CA LEU A 629 -3.22 25.11 -11.42
C LEU A 629 -3.41 24.95 -12.94
N GLN A 630 -3.59 26.04 -13.69
CA GLN A 630 -3.72 26.02 -15.15
C GLN A 630 -2.37 26.19 -15.88
N ILE A 631 -1.53 27.11 -15.41
CA ILE A 631 -0.38 27.61 -16.18
C ILE A 631 0.91 26.85 -15.83
N ASP A 632 1.11 26.49 -14.56
CA ASP A 632 2.42 26.09 -14.04
C ASP A 632 2.84 24.64 -14.42
N ASP A 633 4.03 24.22 -14.03
CA ASP A 633 4.56 22.87 -14.22
C ASP A 633 3.77 21.85 -13.39
N VAL A 634 3.80 20.58 -13.80
CA VAL A 634 2.91 19.53 -13.25
C VAL A 634 3.10 19.33 -11.74
N THR A 635 4.34 19.36 -11.24
CA THR A 635 4.62 19.25 -9.79
C THR A 635 3.98 20.38 -8.99
N ILE A 636 4.03 21.61 -9.50
CA ILE A 636 3.44 22.79 -8.86
C ILE A 636 1.91 22.74 -8.95
N LYS A 637 1.36 22.26 -10.07
CA LYS A 637 -0.08 22.01 -10.22
C LYS A 637 -0.61 21.03 -9.15
N ILE A 638 0.14 19.99 -8.83
CA ILE A 638 -0.22 19.05 -7.76
C ILE A 638 -0.27 19.75 -6.40
N SER A 639 0.72 20.60 -6.10
CA SER A 639 0.76 21.42 -4.87
C SER A 639 -0.41 22.41 -4.81
N ALA A 640 -0.71 23.10 -5.92
CA ALA A 640 -1.86 23.99 -6.01
C ALA A 640 -3.19 23.23 -5.85
N LEU A 641 -3.31 22.04 -6.42
CA LEU A 641 -4.50 21.21 -6.30
C LEU A 641 -4.76 20.80 -4.84
N LYS A 642 -3.71 20.41 -4.11
CA LYS A 642 -3.78 20.13 -2.67
C LYS A 642 -4.23 21.37 -1.90
N ALA A 643 -3.58 22.52 -2.13
CA ALA A 643 -3.93 23.77 -1.47
C ALA A 643 -5.40 24.19 -1.72
N VAL A 644 -5.88 24.07 -2.95
CA VAL A 644 -7.27 24.36 -3.33
C VAL A 644 -8.23 23.42 -2.60
N PHE A 645 -8.00 22.11 -2.63
CA PHE A 645 -8.88 21.15 -1.96
C PHE A 645 -8.88 21.33 -0.44
N ASP A 646 -7.73 21.56 0.19
CA ASP A 646 -7.66 21.78 1.63
C ASP A 646 -8.44 23.04 2.04
N GLN A 647 -8.32 24.14 1.29
CA GLN A 647 -9.12 25.36 1.54
C GLN A 647 -10.62 25.14 1.33
N LEU A 648 -11.02 24.38 0.30
CA LEU A 648 -12.42 24.03 0.06
C LEU A 648 -12.98 23.10 1.14
N MET A 649 -12.16 22.20 1.70
CA MET A 649 -12.56 21.34 2.81
C MET A 649 -12.78 22.14 4.10
N VAL A 650 -11.91 23.11 4.38
CA VAL A 650 -11.97 23.96 5.58
C VAL A 650 -13.13 24.95 5.50
N PHE A 651 -13.20 25.77 4.45
CA PHE A 651 -14.15 26.89 4.36
C PHE A 651 -15.42 26.59 3.56
N GLY A 652 -15.46 25.47 2.83
CA GLY A 652 -16.54 25.18 1.88
C GLY A 652 -16.36 25.91 0.55
N ILE A 653 -17.29 25.68 -0.39
CA ILE A 653 -17.22 26.27 -1.74
C ILE A 653 -17.79 27.69 -1.76
N GLU A 654 -18.76 28.00 -0.88
CA GLU A 654 -19.48 29.28 -0.84
C GLU A 654 -18.58 30.54 -0.74
N PRO A 655 -17.56 30.58 0.13
CA PRO A 655 -16.74 31.79 0.32
C PRO A 655 -15.85 32.20 -0.85
N PHE A 656 -15.68 31.30 -1.83
CA PHE A 656 -14.83 31.52 -3.01
C PHE A 656 -15.64 31.90 -4.25
N LYS A 657 -16.94 32.16 -4.07
CA LYS A 657 -17.87 32.53 -5.14
C LYS A 657 -17.95 34.04 -5.39
N THR A 658 -17.66 34.88 -4.39
CA THR A 658 -17.90 36.33 -4.39
C THR A 658 -16.76 37.18 -4.96
N THR A 659 -15.56 36.64 -5.16
CA THR A 659 -14.37 37.43 -5.56
C THR A 659 -14.27 37.73 -7.05
N ALA A 660 -15.27 37.38 -7.87
CA ALA A 660 -15.27 37.72 -9.30
C ALA A 660 -15.69 39.17 -9.57
N ASP A 661 -16.50 39.79 -8.71
CA ASP A 661 -17.07 41.13 -8.97
C ASP A 661 -16.35 42.29 -8.24
N GLU A 662 -15.74 42.06 -7.09
CA GLU A 662 -15.08 43.14 -6.33
C GLU A 662 -13.79 43.67 -6.97
N ALA A 663 -13.17 42.90 -7.89
CA ALA A 663 -11.95 43.33 -8.58
C ALA A 663 -12.18 44.31 -9.74
N LEU A 664 -13.44 44.57 -10.14
CA LEU A 664 -13.79 45.45 -11.26
C LEU A 664 -14.49 46.76 -10.84
N GLN A 665 -14.76 46.97 -9.55
CA GLN A 665 -15.49 48.16 -9.07
C GLN A 665 -14.65 49.14 -8.24
N SER A 666 -13.31 49.06 -8.30
CA SER A 666 -12.43 50.09 -7.73
C SER A 666 -11.93 51.09 -8.78
N GLU A 667 -12.80 51.59 -9.66
CA GLU A 667 -12.54 52.82 -10.43
C GLU A 667 -13.87 53.36 -10.98
N GLY A 668 -14.49 54.30 -10.26
CA GLY A 668 -15.66 55.05 -10.73
C GLY A 668 -16.68 55.37 -9.65
N ALA A 669 -16.54 56.53 -9.01
CA ALA A 669 -17.60 57.12 -8.21
C ALA A 669 -18.71 57.69 -9.11
N GLU A 670 -19.99 57.40 -8.78
CA GLU A 670 -21.06 58.38 -8.49
C GLU A 670 -22.48 57.79 -8.70
N ILE A 671 -23.27 57.85 -7.61
CA ILE A 671 -24.71 58.18 -7.50
C ILE A 671 -25.70 57.46 -8.43
N SER A 672 -26.52 56.57 -7.88
CA SER A 672 -27.98 56.79 -7.72
C SER A 672 -28.69 55.60 -7.08
N THR A 673 -29.60 55.93 -6.17
CA THR A 673 -30.57 55.08 -5.50
C THR A 673 -31.65 54.57 -6.46
N ASP A 674 -31.92 53.26 -6.49
CA ASP A 674 -33.30 52.74 -6.35
C ASP A 674 -33.28 51.22 -6.08
N GLY A 675 -34.28 50.76 -5.32
CA GLY A 675 -34.38 49.39 -4.82
C GLY A 675 -34.85 48.36 -5.84
N GLY A 676 -34.50 47.10 -5.56
CA GLY A 676 -35.13 45.92 -6.17
C GLY A 676 -34.18 44.97 -6.92
N HIS A 677 -33.26 44.30 -6.22
CA HIS A 677 -32.57 43.13 -6.75
C HIS A 677 -32.22 42.14 -5.62
N GLU A 678 -33.14 41.23 -5.29
CA GLU A 678 -32.84 40.04 -4.46
C GLU A 678 -32.89 38.72 -5.27
N SER A 679 -32.95 38.78 -6.61
CA SER A 679 -33.06 37.58 -7.46
C SER A 679 -31.93 37.38 -8.47
N LYS A 680 -30.99 38.32 -8.65
CA LYS A 680 -29.84 38.16 -9.55
C LYS A 680 -28.60 37.58 -8.85
N ASP A 681 -28.36 37.97 -7.60
CA ASP A 681 -27.17 37.56 -6.85
C ASP A 681 -27.09 36.04 -6.63
N ALA A 682 -28.23 35.35 -6.48
CA ALA A 682 -28.25 33.89 -6.33
C ALA A 682 -27.89 33.14 -7.62
N GLU A 683 -28.18 33.71 -8.79
CA GLU A 683 -27.96 33.07 -10.10
C GLU A 683 -26.49 33.19 -10.54
N ASP A 684 -25.88 34.35 -10.26
CA ASP A 684 -24.46 34.63 -10.50
C ASP A 684 -23.54 33.85 -9.53
N VAL A 685 -23.92 33.73 -8.26
CA VAL A 685 -23.23 32.90 -7.25
C VAL A 685 -23.21 31.42 -7.65
N ALA A 686 -24.29 30.91 -8.25
CA ALA A 686 -24.32 29.54 -8.78
C ALA A 686 -23.40 29.36 -10.00
N ALA A 687 -23.13 30.41 -10.79
CA ALA A 687 -22.30 30.35 -12.00
C ALA A 687 -20.80 30.29 -11.69
N ALA A 688 -20.31 31.08 -10.73
CA ALA A 688 -18.92 31.05 -10.29
C ALA A 688 -18.53 29.69 -9.65
N ALA A 689 -19.41 29.13 -8.83
CA ALA A 689 -19.24 27.79 -8.24
C ALA A 689 -19.14 26.69 -9.32
N ARG A 690 -19.97 26.79 -10.36
CA ARG A 690 -19.94 25.90 -11.52
C ARG A 690 -18.62 26.01 -12.26
N ASN A 691 -17.98 27.19 -12.32
CA ASN A 691 -16.70 27.38 -13.00
C ASN A 691 -15.52 26.72 -12.25
N VAL A 692 -15.45 26.85 -10.92
CA VAL A 692 -14.42 26.18 -10.11
C VAL A 692 -14.57 24.67 -10.16
N LEU A 693 -15.79 24.16 -9.95
CA LEU A 693 -16.05 22.72 -10.02
C LEU A 693 -15.85 22.15 -11.42
N ARG A 694 -16.16 22.92 -12.48
CA ARG A 694 -15.83 22.54 -13.86
C ARG A 694 -14.32 22.41 -14.02
N LEU A 695 -13.56 23.42 -13.62
CA LEU A 695 -12.09 23.38 -13.72
C LEU A 695 -11.49 22.19 -12.98
N LEU A 696 -11.92 21.93 -11.73
CA LEU A 696 -11.47 20.77 -10.95
C LEU A 696 -11.89 19.44 -11.59
N SER A 697 -13.09 19.41 -12.19
CA SER A 697 -13.59 18.23 -12.86
C SER A 697 -12.93 17.97 -14.21
N ASP A 698 -12.40 19.00 -14.90
CA ASP A 698 -11.67 18.85 -16.16
C ASP A 698 -10.35 18.07 -15.94
N PHE A 699 -9.76 18.13 -14.74
CA PHE A 699 -8.60 17.30 -14.39
C PHE A 699 -8.91 15.81 -14.28
N LEU A 700 -10.18 15.40 -14.17
CA LEU A 700 -10.57 13.99 -14.26
C LEU A 700 -10.37 13.44 -15.67
N ASP A 701 -10.53 14.28 -16.69
CA ASP A 701 -10.37 13.92 -18.11
C ASP A 701 -8.95 14.22 -18.63
N SER A 702 -7.98 14.45 -17.74
CA SER A 702 -6.59 14.65 -18.13
C SER A 702 -6.03 13.37 -18.76
N GLU A 703 -6.22 13.24 -20.08
CA GLU A 703 -5.64 12.20 -20.91
C GLU A 703 -4.28 12.65 -21.47
N VAL A 704 -3.40 11.66 -21.60
CA VAL A 704 -2.07 11.75 -22.18
C VAL A 704 -2.17 12.30 -23.61
N ARG A 705 -1.83 13.58 -23.83
CA ARG A 705 -1.48 14.07 -25.18
C ARG A 705 -0.10 13.52 -25.57
N GLU A 706 -0.04 12.23 -25.84
CA GLU A 706 1.00 11.64 -26.67
C GLU A 706 0.79 12.16 -28.09
N ASN A 707 1.53 13.20 -28.48
CA ASN A 707 2.01 13.47 -29.85
C ASN A 707 2.59 14.88 -29.93
N ARG A 708 3.85 15.06 -29.49
CA ARG A 708 4.85 16.03 -30.01
C ARG A 708 6.07 16.16 -29.07
N SER A 709 6.81 15.08 -28.82
CA SER A 709 8.19 15.21 -28.30
C SER A 709 9.01 13.91 -28.48
N PRO A 710 10.35 14.02 -28.67
CA PRO A 710 11.22 12.91 -29.04
C PRO A 710 11.52 11.91 -27.89
N PRO A 711 12.12 10.74 -28.19
CA PRO A 711 12.07 9.52 -27.35
C PRO A 711 12.87 9.55 -26.04
N MET A 712 13.60 10.61 -25.72
CA MET A 712 14.55 10.64 -24.59
C MET A 712 14.00 11.33 -23.33
N MET A 713 12.70 11.69 -23.31
CA MET A 713 12.00 12.27 -22.15
C MET A 713 10.75 11.44 -21.81
N ARG A 714 10.94 10.15 -21.55
CA ARG A 714 9.86 9.18 -21.34
C ARG A 714 9.53 8.92 -19.85
N CYS A 715 9.76 9.90 -18.98
CA CYS A 715 9.36 9.87 -17.56
C CYS A 715 7.99 10.54 -17.27
N LEU A 716 7.27 11.01 -18.30
CA LEU A 716 6.01 11.76 -18.16
C LEU A 716 4.71 10.99 -17.79
N PRO A 717 4.58 9.64 -17.84
CA PRO A 717 3.32 8.99 -17.48
C PRO A 717 2.93 9.19 -16.00
N GLN A 718 3.91 9.20 -15.09
CA GLN A 718 3.67 9.19 -13.64
C GLN A 718 2.96 10.46 -13.13
N HIS A 719 3.31 11.63 -13.66
CA HIS A 719 2.84 12.92 -13.14
C HIS A 719 1.40 13.29 -13.56
N VAL A 720 0.92 12.79 -14.70
CA VAL A 720 -0.48 13.01 -15.15
C VAL A 720 -1.45 12.14 -14.33
N CYS A 721 -1.04 10.90 -14.00
CA CYS A 721 -1.77 10.03 -13.09
C CYS A 721 -1.98 10.69 -11.70
N GLU A 722 -0.99 11.45 -11.22
CA GLU A 722 -1.06 12.14 -9.93
C GLU A 722 -2.10 13.27 -9.90
N LEU A 723 -2.25 14.05 -10.98
CA LEU A 723 -3.28 15.10 -11.07
C LEU A 723 -4.69 14.50 -11.11
N ARG A 724 -4.91 13.50 -11.96
CA ARG A 724 -6.19 12.78 -12.02
C ARG A 724 -6.55 12.17 -10.68
N THR A 725 -5.59 11.51 -10.03
CA THR A 725 -5.78 10.92 -8.70
C THR A 725 -6.06 11.99 -7.64
N GLY A 726 -5.32 13.10 -7.65
CA GLY A 726 -5.53 14.22 -6.72
C GLY A 726 -6.91 14.86 -6.89
N ALA A 727 -7.39 15.01 -8.13
CA ALA A 727 -8.72 15.53 -8.43
C ALA A 727 -9.83 14.57 -7.97
N ALA A 728 -9.69 13.28 -8.29
CA ALA A 728 -10.65 12.26 -7.87
C ALA A 728 -10.73 12.13 -6.33
N GLU A 729 -9.57 12.09 -5.67
CA GLU A 729 -9.48 12.03 -4.21
C GLU A 729 -10.02 13.31 -3.54
N GLY A 730 -9.68 14.49 -4.05
CA GLY A 730 -10.15 15.76 -3.51
C GLY A 730 -11.67 15.93 -3.64
N LEU A 731 -12.24 15.59 -4.80
CA LEU A 731 -13.70 15.60 -4.99
C LEU A 731 -14.40 14.57 -4.09
N ALA A 732 -13.84 13.37 -3.96
CA ALA A 732 -14.36 12.34 -3.05
C ALA A 732 -14.35 12.83 -1.59
N LYS A 733 -13.28 13.49 -1.13
CA LYS A 733 -13.21 14.09 0.21
C LYS A 733 -14.26 15.19 0.42
N LEU A 734 -14.42 16.09 -0.55
CA LEU A 734 -15.45 17.15 -0.47
C LEU A 734 -16.87 16.57 -0.38
N MET A 735 -17.15 15.51 -1.14
CA MET A 735 -18.43 14.80 -1.04
C MET A 735 -18.59 14.12 0.32
N PHE A 736 -17.56 13.40 0.78
CA PHE A 736 -17.60 12.67 2.04
C PHE A 736 -17.81 13.58 3.27
N CYS A 737 -17.21 14.77 3.27
CA CYS A 737 -17.39 15.77 4.33
C CYS A 737 -18.69 16.59 4.19
N GLY A 738 -19.57 16.28 3.22
CA GLY A 738 -20.83 16.99 3.00
C GLY A 738 -20.65 18.43 2.48
N ARG A 739 -19.47 18.79 1.96
CA ARG A 739 -19.17 20.11 1.40
C ARG A 739 -19.53 20.21 -0.10
N LEU A 740 -19.79 19.07 -0.74
CA LEU A 740 -20.19 18.97 -2.15
C LEU A 740 -21.27 17.88 -2.30
N ALA A 741 -22.44 18.25 -2.84
CA ALA A 741 -23.47 17.30 -3.25
C ALA A 741 -23.68 17.42 -4.75
N SER A 742 -23.26 16.43 -5.53
CA SER A 742 -23.42 16.44 -6.99
C SER A 742 -23.48 15.04 -7.57
N SER A 743 -24.69 14.61 -7.97
CA SER A 743 -24.91 13.34 -8.67
C SER A 743 -24.20 13.29 -10.02
N ARG A 744 -23.97 14.43 -10.68
CA ARG A 744 -23.17 14.53 -11.91
C ARG A 744 -21.69 14.21 -11.69
N ILE A 745 -21.06 14.78 -10.65
CA ILE A 745 -19.65 14.48 -10.34
C ILE A 745 -19.53 13.04 -9.86
N LEU A 746 -20.46 12.57 -9.05
CA LEU A 746 -20.50 11.18 -8.59
C LEU A 746 -20.57 10.19 -9.77
N SER A 747 -21.45 10.46 -10.74
CA SER A 747 -21.53 9.69 -11.99
C SER A 747 -20.19 9.65 -12.71
N ARG A 748 -19.50 10.79 -12.85
CA ARG A 748 -18.16 10.85 -13.46
C ARG A 748 -17.12 10.04 -12.69
N LEU A 749 -17.13 10.08 -11.35
CA LEU A 749 -16.21 9.28 -10.53
C LEU A 749 -16.45 7.77 -10.69
N VAL A 750 -17.72 7.34 -10.76
CA VAL A 750 -18.08 5.94 -11.02
C VAL A 750 -17.59 5.51 -12.40
N LEU A 751 -17.82 6.33 -13.44
CA LEU A 751 -17.32 6.07 -14.79
C LEU A 751 -15.78 6.01 -14.80
N LEU A 752 -15.11 6.93 -14.11
CA LEU A 752 -13.64 6.98 -14.02
C LEU A 752 -13.06 5.72 -13.34
N TRP A 753 -13.75 5.18 -12.33
CA TRP A 753 -13.34 3.97 -11.64
C TRP A 753 -13.39 2.73 -12.53
N TYR A 754 -14.41 2.62 -13.40
CA TYR A 754 -14.54 1.52 -14.36
C TYR A 754 -13.78 1.74 -15.67
N ASN A 755 -13.37 2.98 -15.97
CA ASN A 755 -12.67 3.31 -17.21
C ASN A 755 -11.34 2.53 -17.33
N PRO A 756 -11.12 1.76 -18.41
CA PRO A 756 -9.86 1.02 -18.64
C PRO A 756 -8.60 1.90 -18.57
N VAL A 757 -8.70 3.19 -18.90
CA VAL A 757 -7.57 4.15 -18.83
C VAL A 757 -7.02 4.33 -17.40
N THR A 758 -7.80 4.00 -16.37
CA THR A 758 -7.39 4.06 -14.96
C THR A 758 -6.96 2.72 -14.38
N GLU A 759 -6.80 1.67 -15.20
CA GLU A 759 -6.41 0.32 -14.72
C GLU A 759 -5.06 0.34 -14.00
N GLU A 760 -4.10 1.12 -14.50
CA GLU A 760 -2.77 1.29 -13.90
C GLU A 760 -2.75 2.33 -12.76
N ASP A 761 -3.81 3.13 -12.59
CA ASP A 761 -3.94 4.15 -11.54
C ASP A 761 -4.37 3.51 -10.20
N ILE A 762 -3.50 2.68 -9.60
CA ILE A 762 -3.81 1.87 -8.42
C ILE A 762 -4.32 2.73 -7.25
N ARG A 763 -3.69 3.88 -6.98
CA ARG A 763 -4.09 4.79 -5.89
C ARG A 763 -5.50 5.33 -6.09
N LEU A 764 -5.84 5.74 -7.32
CA LEU A 764 -7.17 6.23 -7.69
C LEU A 764 -8.22 5.15 -7.49
N ARG A 765 -8.00 3.95 -8.05
CA ARG A 765 -8.98 2.86 -7.96
C ARG A 765 -9.20 2.37 -6.55
N HIS A 766 -8.16 2.32 -5.72
CA HIS A 766 -8.28 2.01 -4.31
C HIS A 766 -9.01 3.12 -3.53
N CYS A 767 -8.68 4.39 -3.79
CA CYS A 767 -9.35 5.53 -3.16
C CYS A 767 -10.86 5.49 -3.42
N LEU A 768 -11.27 5.39 -4.69
CA LEU A 768 -12.69 5.34 -5.06
C LEU A 768 -13.38 4.06 -4.58
N GLY A 769 -12.70 2.92 -4.62
CA GLY A 769 -13.21 1.63 -4.12
C GLY A 769 -13.50 1.63 -2.61
N VAL A 770 -12.77 2.42 -1.81
CA VAL A 770 -13.06 2.63 -0.39
C VAL A 770 -14.11 3.73 -0.20
N PHE A 771 -14.02 4.80 -1.00
CA PHE A 771 -14.94 5.93 -0.91
C PHE A 771 -16.38 5.55 -1.20
N PHE A 772 -16.70 4.84 -2.29
CA PHE A 772 -18.11 4.61 -2.67
C PHE A 772 -18.92 3.88 -1.58
N PRO A 773 -18.46 2.75 -0.99
CA PRO A 773 -19.21 2.09 0.08
C PRO A 773 -19.29 2.96 1.35
N MET A 774 -18.19 3.59 1.75
CA MET A 774 -18.16 4.43 2.95
C MET A 774 -19.06 5.66 2.83
N PHE A 775 -19.12 6.27 1.65
CA PHE A 775 -19.97 7.42 1.34
C PHE A 775 -21.44 7.02 1.27
N ALA A 776 -21.76 5.96 0.53
CA ALA A 776 -23.14 5.49 0.35
C ALA A 776 -23.80 5.10 1.68
N TYR A 777 -23.11 4.32 2.52
CA TYR A 777 -23.69 3.80 3.76
C TYR A 777 -23.62 4.77 4.95
N ALA A 778 -23.08 5.98 4.75
CA ALA A 778 -23.02 7.01 5.79
C ALA A 778 -24.39 7.65 6.07
N SER A 779 -25.18 7.95 5.03
CA SER A 779 -26.49 8.60 5.17
C SER A 779 -27.43 8.28 3.99
N ARG A 780 -28.74 8.43 4.19
CA ARG A 780 -29.75 8.29 3.14
C ARG A 780 -29.53 9.30 2.00
N THR A 781 -29.22 10.56 2.34
CA THR A 781 -28.94 11.62 1.36
C THR A 781 -27.79 11.26 0.41
N ASN A 782 -26.78 10.52 0.89
CA ASN A 782 -25.69 10.06 0.04
C ASN A 782 -26.15 8.94 -0.91
N GLN A 783 -27.02 8.03 -0.45
CA GLN A 783 -27.64 7.02 -1.31
C GLN A 783 -28.54 7.64 -2.38
N GLU A 784 -29.33 8.66 -2.05
CA GLU A 784 -30.13 9.43 -3.01
C GLU A 784 -29.24 10.04 -4.11
N CYS A 785 -28.04 10.50 -3.76
CA CYS A 785 -27.08 10.99 -4.74
C CYS A 785 -26.68 9.91 -5.77
N PHE A 786 -26.50 8.65 -5.34
CA PHE A 786 -26.28 7.52 -6.24
C PHE A 786 -27.54 7.16 -7.05
N GLU A 787 -28.71 7.25 -6.44
CA GLU A 787 -30.01 7.02 -7.09
C GLU A 787 -30.27 8.02 -8.23
N GLU A 788 -29.93 9.29 -8.02
CA GLU A 788 -29.94 10.33 -9.05
C GLU A 788 -28.91 10.09 -10.15
N ALA A 789 -27.72 9.61 -9.78
CA ALA A 789 -26.65 9.29 -10.72
C ALA A 789 -26.93 8.00 -11.53
N PHE A 790 -27.90 7.17 -11.14
CA PHE A 790 -28.12 5.85 -11.72
C PHE A 790 -28.36 5.87 -13.23
N LEU A 791 -29.46 6.52 -13.68
CA LEU A 791 -29.80 6.56 -15.11
C LEU A 791 -28.77 7.33 -15.95
N PRO A 792 -28.30 8.53 -15.54
CA PRO A 792 -27.26 9.25 -16.30
C PRO A 792 -25.99 8.43 -16.51
N THR A 793 -25.56 7.66 -15.50
CA THR A 793 -24.36 6.82 -15.59
C THR A 793 -24.53 5.70 -16.61
N LEU A 794 -25.63 4.94 -16.52
CA LEU A 794 -25.88 3.81 -17.42
C LEU A 794 -26.14 4.28 -18.86
N GLN A 795 -26.84 5.41 -19.04
CA GLN A 795 -27.06 6.02 -20.35
C GLN A 795 -25.75 6.52 -20.98
N THR A 796 -24.81 7.03 -20.17
CA THR A 796 -23.48 7.41 -20.66
C THR A 796 -22.70 6.21 -21.19
N LEU A 797 -22.80 5.05 -20.51
CA LEU A 797 -22.18 3.81 -20.98
C LEU A 797 -22.86 3.26 -22.24
N ALA A 798 -24.19 3.25 -22.27
CA ALA A 798 -24.98 2.78 -23.41
C ALA A 798 -24.77 3.64 -24.68
N SER A 799 -24.53 4.94 -24.51
CA SER A 799 -24.29 5.88 -25.61
C SER A 799 -22.82 6.03 -26.01
N ALA A 800 -21.90 5.33 -25.33
CA ALA A 800 -20.48 5.44 -25.62
C ALA A 800 -20.13 4.84 -27.00
N PRO A 801 -19.45 5.59 -27.89
CA PRO A 801 -19.02 5.05 -29.18
C PRO A 801 -17.94 3.99 -28.98
N ALA A 802 -17.78 3.08 -29.94
CA ALA A 802 -16.75 2.02 -29.90
C ALA A 802 -15.30 2.56 -29.86
N SER A 803 -15.08 3.84 -30.16
CA SER A 803 -13.79 4.52 -30.00
C SER A 803 -13.50 4.94 -28.56
N SER A 804 -14.52 4.99 -27.69
CA SER A 804 -14.37 5.36 -26.28
C SER A 804 -13.99 4.13 -25.45
N PRO A 805 -13.03 4.25 -24.51
CA PRO A 805 -12.73 3.20 -23.53
C PRO A 805 -13.95 2.75 -22.70
N LEU A 806 -14.96 3.62 -22.57
CA LEU A 806 -16.19 3.30 -21.84
C LEU A 806 -17.01 2.18 -22.49
N SER A 807 -16.81 1.92 -23.79
CA SER A 807 -17.51 0.83 -24.50
C SER A 807 -17.04 -0.57 -24.09
N GLU A 808 -15.87 -0.69 -23.43
CA GLU A 808 -15.35 -1.96 -22.92
C GLU A 808 -15.97 -2.35 -21.56
N ILE A 809 -16.70 -1.44 -20.91
CA ILE A 809 -17.25 -1.62 -19.56
C ILE A 809 -18.50 -2.51 -19.60
N ASP A 810 -18.55 -3.52 -18.72
CA ASP A 810 -19.79 -4.27 -18.48
C ASP A 810 -20.78 -3.44 -17.67
N ILE A 811 -21.79 -2.89 -18.38
CA ILE A 811 -22.89 -2.09 -17.83
C ILE A 811 -23.59 -2.82 -16.68
N THR A 812 -23.65 -4.16 -16.72
CA THR A 812 -24.27 -4.97 -15.68
C THR A 812 -23.56 -4.83 -14.35
N ASN A 813 -22.22 -4.80 -14.35
CA ASN A 813 -21.43 -4.69 -13.10
C ASN A 813 -21.61 -3.31 -12.46
N VAL A 814 -21.69 -2.25 -13.30
CA VAL A 814 -21.92 -0.88 -12.82
C VAL A 814 -23.34 -0.74 -12.24
N ALA A 815 -24.34 -1.31 -12.91
CA ALA A 815 -25.71 -1.31 -12.40
C ALA A 815 -25.84 -2.10 -11.08
N GLU A 816 -25.20 -3.27 -10.98
CA GLU A 816 -25.16 -4.07 -9.75
C GLU A 816 -24.49 -3.32 -8.60
N LEU A 817 -23.40 -2.60 -8.86
CA LEU A 817 -22.75 -1.74 -7.86
C LEU A 817 -23.71 -0.65 -7.37
N LEU A 818 -24.33 0.10 -8.28
CA LEU A 818 -25.20 1.22 -7.89
C LEU A 818 -26.44 0.73 -7.13
N VAL A 819 -27.00 -0.42 -7.50
CA VAL A 819 -28.05 -1.07 -6.70
C VAL A 819 -27.52 -1.47 -5.33
N ASP A 820 -26.33 -2.06 -5.22
CA ASP A 820 -25.76 -2.47 -3.92
C ASP A 820 -25.51 -1.29 -2.97
N LEU A 821 -25.01 -0.17 -3.50
CA LEU A 821 -24.73 1.05 -2.74
C LEU A 821 -26.01 1.79 -2.29
N THR A 822 -27.12 1.63 -3.02
CA THR A 822 -28.41 2.26 -2.69
C THR A 822 -29.31 1.41 -1.79
N ARG A 823 -28.84 0.24 -1.33
CA ARG A 823 -29.61 -0.65 -0.46
C ARG A 823 -29.95 -0.02 0.88
N PRO A 824 -31.23 -0.04 1.31
CA PRO A 824 -31.60 0.42 2.65
C PRO A 824 -31.01 -0.49 3.75
N SER A 825 -30.75 -1.77 3.46
CA SER A 825 -30.08 -2.69 4.39
C SER A 825 -28.63 -2.33 4.71
N GLY A 826 -27.96 -1.57 3.83
CA GLY A 826 -26.56 -1.15 3.99
C GLY A 826 -26.36 0.05 4.92
N LEU A 827 -27.42 0.81 5.22
CA LEU A 827 -27.34 1.99 6.09
C LEU A 827 -26.92 1.61 7.52
N ASN A 828 -25.96 2.36 8.06
CA ASN A 828 -25.50 2.17 9.44
C ASN A 828 -26.67 2.27 10.44
N PRO A 829 -26.77 1.37 11.44
CA PRO A 829 -27.89 1.34 12.39
C PRO A 829 -28.09 2.65 13.16
N GLN A 830 -27.02 3.42 13.38
CA GLN A 830 -27.08 4.73 14.05
C GLN A 830 -27.73 5.82 13.17
N ALA A 831 -27.65 5.69 11.84
CA ALA A 831 -28.29 6.60 10.89
C ALA A 831 -29.79 6.29 10.69
N LYS A 832 -30.30 5.17 11.22
CA LYS A 832 -31.74 4.82 11.17
C LYS A 832 -32.60 5.65 12.13
N ASN A 833 -31.98 6.40 13.04
CA ASN A 833 -32.65 7.21 14.06
C ASN A 833 -32.72 8.72 13.70
N SER A 834 -32.21 9.14 12.54
CA SER A 834 -32.37 10.53 12.08
C SER A 834 -33.80 10.76 11.57
N GLN A 835 -34.30 11.98 11.72
CA GLN A 835 -35.68 12.42 11.44
C GLN A 835 -36.13 12.29 9.96
N ASP A 836 -35.36 11.64 9.09
CA ASP A 836 -35.60 11.47 7.64
C ASP A 836 -36.24 10.12 7.28
N TYR A 837 -37.06 9.54 8.16
CA TYR A 837 -37.80 8.32 7.84
C TYR A 837 -39.01 8.65 6.95
N GLN A 838 -38.76 8.75 5.64
CA GLN A 838 -39.83 8.77 4.63
C GLN A 838 -40.38 7.34 4.45
N ASP A 839 -41.69 7.22 4.19
CA ASP A 839 -42.37 5.93 3.97
C ASP A 839 -41.86 5.13 2.74
N LEU A 840 -41.16 5.80 1.82
CA LEU A 840 -40.54 5.20 0.63
C LEU A 840 -39.02 5.14 0.77
N THR A 841 -38.45 3.98 0.47
CA THR A 841 -37.00 3.77 0.47
C THR A 841 -36.36 4.31 -0.82
N VAL A 842 -35.03 4.47 -0.82
CA VAL A 842 -34.27 4.84 -2.03
C VAL A 842 -34.48 3.82 -3.15
N HIS A 843 -34.59 2.54 -2.79
CA HIS A 843 -34.90 1.47 -3.73
C HIS A 843 -36.32 1.54 -4.31
N ASP A 844 -37.30 2.02 -3.54
CA ASP A 844 -38.65 2.24 -4.03
C ASP A 844 -38.67 3.32 -5.11
N ASN A 845 -37.96 4.44 -4.88
CA ASN A 845 -37.79 5.49 -5.87
C ASN A 845 -37.05 4.99 -7.12
N LEU A 846 -35.98 4.20 -6.92
CA LEU A 846 -35.21 3.60 -8.00
C LEU A 846 -36.05 2.63 -8.84
N ALA A 847 -36.96 1.86 -8.21
CA ALA A 847 -37.88 0.97 -8.90
C ALA A 847 -38.80 1.75 -9.85
N ILE A 848 -39.37 2.87 -9.39
CA ILE A 848 -40.19 3.75 -10.22
C ILE A 848 -39.38 4.33 -11.38
N LYS A 849 -38.17 4.84 -11.12
CA LYS A 849 -37.26 5.38 -12.15
C LYS A 849 -36.94 4.34 -13.22
N ILE A 850 -36.61 3.10 -12.81
CA ILE A 850 -36.31 2.00 -13.74
C ILE A 850 -37.56 1.61 -14.54
N CYS A 851 -38.72 1.47 -13.89
CA CYS A 851 -39.97 1.15 -14.60
C CYS A 851 -40.32 2.21 -15.65
N ASN A 852 -40.18 3.49 -15.31
CA ASN A 852 -40.41 4.58 -16.25
C ASN A 852 -39.43 4.55 -17.44
N GLU A 853 -38.15 4.25 -17.21
CA GLU A 853 -37.17 4.12 -18.30
C GLU A 853 -37.48 2.90 -19.20
N ILE A 854 -37.89 1.77 -18.62
CA ILE A 854 -38.35 0.60 -19.39
C ILE A 854 -39.56 0.94 -20.25
N LEU A 855 -40.56 1.65 -19.69
CA LEU A 855 -41.75 2.06 -20.43
C LEU A 855 -41.44 3.08 -21.53
N LYS A 856 -40.45 3.95 -21.32
CA LYS A 856 -40.00 4.91 -22.33
C LYS A 856 -39.34 4.21 -23.53
N CYS A 857 -38.56 3.16 -23.30
CA CYS A 857 -37.80 2.44 -24.34
C CYS A 857 -37.79 0.92 -24.09
N PRO A 858 -38.91 0.21 -24.31
CA PRO A 858 -39.05 -1.22 -23.97
C PRO A 858 -38.24 -2.16 -24.88
N PHE A 859 -37.70 -1.63 -25.98
CA PHE A 859 -36.85 -2.34 -26.94
C PHE A 859 -35.38 -1.92 -26.88
N SER A 860 -34.96 -1.23 -25.81
CA SER A 860 -33.56 -0.82 -25.62
C SER A 860 -32.62 -2.04 -25.55
N PRO A 861 -31.39 -1.94 -26.07
CA PRO A 861 -30.38 -2.99 -25.89
C PRO A 861 -30.12 -3.31 -24.40
N GLU A 862 -30.29 -2.31 -23.52
CA GLU A 862 -30.05 -2.38 -22.09
C GLU A 862 -31.25 -2.92 -21.28
N ILE A 863 -32.34 -3.33 -21.93
CA ILE A 863 -33.55 -3.84 -21.24
C ILE A 863 -33.23 -4.97 -20.25
N ARG A 864 -32.23 -5.80 -20.55
CA ARG A 864 -31.76 -6.87 -19.67
C ARG A 864 -31.08 -6.35 -18.40
N VAL A 865 -30.38 -5.22 -18.49
CA VAL A 865 -29.72 -4.57 -17.35
C VAL A 865 -30.76 -3.97 -16.42
N TYR A 866 -31.71 -3.21 -16.97
CA TYR A 866 -32.78 -2.58 -16.18
C TYR A 866 -33.66 -3.61 -15.47
N THR A 867 -34.06 -4.68 -16.16
CA THR A 867 -34.86 -5.77 -15.58
C THR A 867 -34.10 -6.57 -14.53
N LYS A 868 -32.80 -6.83 -14.74
CA LYS A 868 -31.94 -7.45 -13.71
C LYS A 868 -31.81 -6.55 -12.47
N SER A 869 -31.58 -5.25 -12.67
CA SER A 869 -31.48 -4.27 -11.59
C SER A 869 -32.77 -4.23 -10.76
N LEU A 870 -33.92 -4.13 -11.43
CA LEU A 870 -35.25 -4.15 -10.79
C LEU A 870 -35.47 -5.43 -9.96
N SER A 871 -35.01 -6.59 -10.45
CA SER A 871 -35.14 -7.87 -9.74
C SER A 871 -34.27 -7.98 -8.47
N SER A 872 -33.26 -7.12 -8.34
CA SER A 872 -32.33 -7.09 -7.21
C SER A 872 -32.64 -6.02 -6.16
N LEU A 873 -33.70 -5.23 -6.35
CA LEU A 873 -34.11 -4.20 -5.41
C LEU A 873 -34.82 -4.80 -4.18
N GLU A 874 -34.45 -4.28 -3.00
CA GLU A 874 -35.19 -4.38 -1.74
C GLU A 874 -36.43 -3.47 -1.77
N LEU A 875 -37.58 -4.00 -2.19
CA LEU A 875 -38.83 -3.25 -2.36
C LEU A 875 -39.68 -3.26 -1.08
N SER A 876 -40.28 -2.12 -0.75
CA SER A 876 -41.20 -2.00 0.38
C SER A 876 -42.61 -2.48 0.03
N ASN A 877 -43.35 -2.97 1.03
CA ASN A 877 -44.73 -3.39 0.85
C ASN A 877 -45.69 -2.22 0.57
N SER A 878 -45.32 -0.99 0.97
CA SER A 878 -46.11 0.23 0.75
C SER A 878 -46.24 0.57 -0.74
N LEU A 879 -45.18 0.40 -1.54
CA LEU A 879 -45.16 0.70 -2.97
C LEU A 879 -45.74 -0.44 -3.85
N ALA A 880 -46.02 -1.61 -3.28
CA ALA A 880 -46.36 -2.81 -4.05
C ALA A 880 -47.56 -2.62 -5.00
N LYS A 881 -48.57 -1.84 -4.61
CA LYS A 881 -49.76 -1.58 -5.46
C LYS A 881 -49.42 -0.72 -6.68
N ASP A 882 -48.70 0.38 -6.48
CA ASP A 882 -48.33 1.29 -7.56
C ASP A 882 -47.33 0.64 -8.52
N LEU A 883 -46.37 -0.12 -7.99
CA LEU A 883 -45.40 -0.84 -8.80
C LEU A 883 -46.05 -1.98 -9.61
N LEU A 884 -47.08 -2.64 -9.10
CA LEU A 884 -47.85 -3.64 -9.85
C LEU A 884 -48.56 -3.05 -11.06
N VAL A 885 -49.05 -1.80 -10.99
CA VAL A 885 -49.66 -1.10 -12.13
C VAL A 885 -48.61 -0.88 -13.23
N LEU A 886 -47.45 -0.32 -12.87
CA LEU A 886 -46.35 -0.13 -13.82
C LEU A 886 -45.86 -1.45 -14.42
N LEU A 887 -45.76 -2.50 -13.60
CA LEU A 887 -45.27 -3.81 -14.03
C LEU A 887 -46.22 -4.51 -15.00
N ASN A 888 -47.54 -4.35 -14.82
CA ASN A 888 -48.53 -4.88 -15.77
C ASN A 888 -48.39 -4.19 -17.15
N GLU A 889 -48.21 -2.88 -17.18
CA GLU A 889 -47.98 -2.13 -18.42
C GLU A 889 -46.66 -2.57 -19.10
N ILE A 890 -45.59 -2.76 -18.31
CA ILE A 890 -44.30 -3.23 -18.81
C ILE A 890 -44.40 -4.63 -19.43
N LEU A 891 -45.16 -5.54 -18.82
CA LEU A 891 -45.33 -6.91 -19.32
C LEU A 891 -46.03 -6.97 -20.69
N GLU A 892 -46.87 -5.98 -21.02
CA GLU A 892 -47.49 -5.87 -22.35
C GLU A 892 -46.50 -5.35 -23.41
N GLN A 893 -45.54 -4.50 -23.02
CA GLN A 893 -44.65 -3.82 -23.96
C GLN A 893 -43.31 -4.55 -24.20
N VAL A 894 -42.74 -5.21 -23.19
CA VAL A 894 -41.44 -5.89 -23.29
C VAL A 894 -41.55 -7.21 -24.04
N LYS A 895 -40.72 -7.43 -25.06
CA LYS A 895 -40.75 -8.66 -25.90
C LYS A 895 -39.66 -9.68 -25.60
N ASP A 896 -38.61 -9.32 -24.87
CA ASP A 896 -37.53 -10.27 -24.54
C ASP A 896 -38.04 -11.31 -23.52
N ARG A 897 -38.02 -12.59 -23.91
CA ARG A 897 -38.53 -13.71 -23.10
C ARG A 897 -37.80 -13.89 -21.77
N THR A 898 -36.52 -13.52 -21.68
CA THR A 898 -35.75 -13.64 -20.44
C THR A 898 -36.17 -12.56 -19.46
N CYS A 899 -36.31 -11.32 -19.95
CA CYS A 899 -36.84 -10.19 -19.21
C CYS A 899 -38.26 -10.45 -18.71
N LEU A 900 -39.17 -10.95 -19.57
CA LEU A 900 -40.55 -11.25 -19.20
C LEU A 900 -40.64 -12.24 -18.03
N ARG A 901 -39.88 -13.35 -18.07
CA ARG A 901 -39.85 -14.32 -16.96
C ARG A 901 -39.33 -13.70 -15.66
N ALA A 902 -38.36 -12.80 -15.74
CA ALA A 902 -37.86 -12.09 -14.57
C ALA A 902 -38.91 -11.13 -14.00
N LEU A 903 -39.60 -10.38 -14.86
CA LEU A 903 -40.68 -9.44 -14.49
C LEU A 903 -41.90 -10.17 -13.91
N GLU A 904 -42.31 -11.29 -14.49
CA GLU A 904 -43.37 -12.16 -13.94
C GLU A 904 -43.00 -12.66 -12.53
N LYS A 905 -41.73 -13.04 -12.32
CA LYS A 905 -41.25 -13.43 -10.99
C LYS A 905 -41.40 -12.29 -9.97
N ILE A 906 -41.04 -11.06 -10.36
CA ILE A 906 -41.21 -9.87 -9.51
C ILE A 906 -42.71 -9.63 -9.22
N LYS A 907 -43.57 -9.74 -10.23
CA LYS A 907 -45.04 -9.61 -10.07
C LYS A 907 -45.56 -10.60 -9.03
N THR A 908 -45.18 -11.88 -9.13
CA THR A 908 -45.59 -12.89 -8.14
C THR A 908 -45.05 -12.63 -6.74
N GLN A 909 -43.87 -12.00 -6.61
CA GLN A 909 -43.30 -11.62 -5.32
C GLN A 909 -44.12 -10.49 -4.67
N LEU A 910 -44.47 -9.46 -5.44
CA LEU A 910 -45.28 -8.33 -4.97
C LEU A 910 -46.72 -8.75 -4.62
N GLU A 911 -47.33 -9.62 -5.42
CA GLU A 911 -48.67 -10.16 -5.15
C GLU A 911 -48.72 -11.00 -3.86
N LYS A 912 -47.64 -11.72 -3.53
CA LYS A 912 -47.53 -12.49 -2.28
C LYS A 912 -47.38 -11.58 -1.06
N GLY A 913 -46.51 -10.57 -1.13
CA GLY A 913 -46.34 -9.60 -0.05
C GLY A 913 -47.60 -8.80 0.28
N ASN A 914 -48.41 -8.47 -0.74
CA ASN A 914 -49.68 -7.75 -0.58
C ASN A 914 -50.77 -8.60 0.10
N LYS A 915 -50.77 -9.93 -0.11
CA LYS A 915 -51.73 -10.85 0.53
C LYS A 915 -51.47 -11.03 2.04
N GLU A 916 -50.21 -11.13 2.45
CA GLU A 916 -49.85 -11.29 3.88
C GLU A 916 -50.13 -10.02 4.73
N HIS A 917 -50.12 -8.83 4.12
CA HIS A 917 -50.52 -7.58 4.79
C HIS A 917 -52.04 -7.36 4.82
N GLY A 918 -52.77 -7.80 3.80
CA GLY A 918 -54.24 -7.78 3.78
C GLY A 918 -54.85 -8.55 4.95
N ASP A 919 -54.30 -9.72 5.29
CA ASP A 919 -54.79 -10.54 6.42
C ASP A 919 -54.46 -9.93 7.80
N ARG A 920 -53.38 -9.15 7.93
CA ARG A 920 -53.05 -8.42 9.19
C ARG A 920 -53.87 -7.15 9.40
N ALA A 921 -54.24 -6.46 8.32
CA ALA A 921 -55.07 -5.25 8.39
C ALA A 921 -56.53 -5.58 8.74
N VAL A 922 -57.05 -6.72 8.27
CA VAL A 922 -58.39 -7.22 8.64
C VAL A 922 -58.44 -7.60 10.12
N ALA A 923 -57.38 -8.24 10.64
CA ALA A 923 -57.30 -8.59 12.07
C ALA A 923 -57.22 -7.37 13.02
N THR A 924 -56.81 -6.18 12.53
CA THR A 924 -56.75 -4.94 13.33
C THR A 924 -58.01 -4.09 13.24
N GLN A 925 -58.89 -4.31 12.24
CA GLN A 925 -60.22 -3.68 12.18
C GLN A 925 -61.27 -4.43 13.01
N ASP A 926 -61.16 -5.75 13.16
CA ASP A 926 -62.09 -6.53 14.00
C ASP A 926 -61.92 -6.28 15.51
N ALA A 927 -60.77 -5.76 15.94
CA ALA A 927 -60.52 -5.41 17.34
C ALA A 927 -61.04 -4.01 17.75
N ARG A 928 -61.54 -3.19 16.81
CA ARG A 928 -62.01 -1.80 17.07
C ARG A 928 -63.53 -1.68 17.25
N THR A 929 -64.28 -2.77 17.14
CA THR A 929 -65.75 -2.76 17.23
C THR A 929 -66.29 -3.40 18.52
N ALA A 930 -65.43 -3.70 19.49
CA ALA A 930 -65.82 -4.12 20.82
C ALA A 930 -65.11 -3.24 21.85
N VAL A 931 -65.86 -2.79 22.86
CA VAL A 931 -65.46 -1.88 23.95
C VAL A 931 -65.66 -0.39 23.63
N ALA A 932 -66.93 0.00 23.53
CA ALA A 932 -67.41 1.26 24.09
C ALA A 932 -68.22 0.93 25.35
N GLY A 933 -67.81 1.43 26.51
CA GLY A 933 -68.50 1.21 27.77
C GLY A 933 -67.71 1.58 29.02
N ASP A 934 -67.83 2.86 29.39
CA ASP A 934 -67.94 3.39 30.75
C ASP A 934 -66.73 4.02 31.50
N HIS A 935 -67.08 5.09 32.21
CA HIS A 935 -66.32 6.25 32.71
C HIS A 935 -65.36 6.03 33.90
N ARG A 936 -64.31 6.87 34.03
CA ARG A 936 -64.17 7.98 35.03
C ARG A 936 -62.78 8.64 35.07
N GLU A 937 -62.80 9.89 35.54
CA GLU A 937 -61.82 10.98 35.60
C GLU A 937 -60.60 10.71 36.52
N ASP A 938 -59.43 11.29 36.21
CA ASP A 938 -58.76 12.34 37.01
C ASP A 938 -57.36 12.71 36.49
N GLU A 939 -56.93 13.92 36.84
CA GLU A 939 -55.88 14.78 36.27
C GLU A 939 -54.40 14.50 36.68
N GLU A 940 -53.52 15.33 36.08
CA GLU A 940 -52.21 15.83 36.55
C GLU A 940 -50.89 15.20 36.06
N ASP A 941 -50.33 15.86 35.03
CA ASP A 941 -49.03 16.55 34.94
C ASP A 941 -47.67 15.87 35.30
N LYS A 942 -46.78 15.93 34.28
CA LYS A 942 -45.29 16.13 34.29
C LYS A 942 -44.36 15.16 35.03
N GLU A 943 -43.39 14.60 34.27
CA GLU A 943 -41.95 14.53 34.60
C GLU A 943 -41.16 14.03 33.36
N LEU A 944 -40.29 14.84 32.73
CA LEU A 944 -38.87 15.10 33.01
C LEU A 944 -37.93 13.88 32.88
N PHE A 945 -37.16 13.91 31.80
CA PHE A 945 -36.03 13.05 31.46
C PHE A 945 -34.88 13.20 32.47
N VAL A 946 -34.38 12.08 32.98
CA VAL A 946 -32.97 11.93 33.40
C VAL A 946 -32.50 10.51 33.03
N THR A 947 -31.53 10.45 32.11
CA THR A 947 -30.70 9.27 31.84
C THR A 947 -29.74 9.03 33.02
N PRO A 948 -29.29 7.78 33.23
CA PRO A 948 -27.84 7.61 33.17
C PRO A 948 -27.33 6.30 32.58
N HIS A 949 -26.09 6.46 32.12
CA HIS A 949 -25.09 5.52 31.63
C HIS A 949 -25.00 4.16 32.35
N LYS A 950 -24.64 3.16 31.54
CA LYS A 950 -24.07 1.88 31.98
C LYS A 950 -22.58 2.01 32.19
N ASP A 951 -22.14 1.70 33.41
CA ASP A 951 -20.77 1.36 33.73
C ASP A 951 -20.65 -0.15 34.01
N VAL A 952 -19.49 -0.70 33.64
CA VAL A 952 -19.10 -2.10 33.79
C VAL A 952 -18.17 -2.22 34.99
N LYS A 953 -18.44 -3.14 35.95
CA LYS A 953 -17.48 -4.14 36.49
C LYS A 953 -17.96 -4.86 37.76
N ALA A 954 -17.70 -6.18 37.75
CA ALA A 954 -17.15 -7.03 38.82
C ALA A 954 -17.86 -7.20 40.19
N ARG A 955 -18.00 -8.46 40.64
CA ARG A 955 -17.36 -9.05 41.86
C ARG A 955 -17.88 -10.49 42.14
N GLN A 956 -16.96 -11.46 42.30
CA GLN A 956 -16.59 -12.19 43.54
C GLN A 956 -17.76 -12.98 44.19
N ALA A 957 -17.79 -14.32 44.25
CA ALA A 957 -16.89 -15.34 44.84
C ALA A 957 -17.39 -15.89 46.19
N SER A 958 -16.99 -17.14 46.46
CA SER A 958 -17.08 -17.95 47.70
C SER A 958 -18.37 -18.78 47.91
N LYS A 959 -18.41 -20.01 48.45
CA LYS A 959 -17.51 -21.18 48.69
C LYS A 959 -18.31 -22.12 49.63
N SER A 960 -18.38 -23.44 49.40
CA SER A 960 -18.27 -24.57 50.38
C SER A 960 -18.94 -25.85 49.83
N THR A 961 -18.21 -26.93 49.52
CA THR A 961 -17.64 -28.04 50.34
C THR A 961 -18.68 -29.05 50.86
N GLN A 962 -18.76 -30.25 50.25
CA GLN A 962 -18.53 -31.55 50.93
C GLN A 962 -18.63 -32.77 49.99
N GLN A 963 -17.76 -33.74 50.29
CA GLN A 963 -17.50 -35.02 49.62
C GLN A 963 -18.59 -36.08 49.89
N LYS A 964 -18.80 -37.01 48.95
CA LYS A 964 -18.80 -38.47 49.22
C LYS A 964 -18.83 -39.32 47.94
N THR A 965 -18.15 -40.45 48.04
CA THR A 965 -17.77 -41.49 47.08
C THR A 965 -18.89 -42.51 46.78
N ASN A 966 -19.00 -43.02 45.55
CA ASN A 966 -18.77 -44.45 45.18
C ASN A 966 -19.29 -44.86 43.78
N ARG A 967 -18.39 -45.53 43.03
CA ARG A 967 -18.55 -46.69 42.14
C ARG A 967 -19.84 -46.87 41.27
N GLY A 968 -19.62 -46.93 39.95
CA GLY A 968 -19.82 -48.18 39.19
C GLY A 968 -20.86 -48.21 38.05
N ARG A 969 -20.36 -48.65 36.87
CA ARG A 969 -21.02 -49.32 35.71
C ARG A 969 -21.71 -48.50 34.59
N ARG A 970 -21.02 -48.51 33.44
CA ARG A 970 -21.46 -48.82 32.05
C ARG A 970 -22.95 -48.63 31.71
N LYS A 971 -23.24 -47.82 30.68
CA LYS A 971 -23.76 -48.31 29.38
C LYS A 971 -23.75 -47.25 28.27
N VAL A 972 -23.49 -47.77 27.07
CA VAL A 972 -23.56 -47.19 25.73
C VAL A 972 -25.02 -46.94 25.33
N THR A 973 -25.30 -45.87 24.58
CA THR A 973 -26.22 -45.87 23.42
C THR A 973 -26.03 -44.62 22.55
N ALA A 974 -25.69 -44.84 21.29
CA ALA A 974 -25.91 -43.93 20.17
C ALA A 974 -27.34 -44.13 19.64
N SER A 975 -28.01 -43.08 19.17
CA SER A 975 -29.27 -43.16 18.43
C SER A 975 -29.17 -42.50 17.06
N THR A 976 -29.38 -43.33 16.05
CA THR A 976 -29.68 -43.07 14.65
C THR A 976 -31.02 -42.33 14.48
N ARG A 977 -31.13 -41.44 13.48
CA ARG A 977 -32.42 -41.17 12.80
C ARG A 977 -32.23 -40.90 11.31
N ILE A 978 -33.09 -41.57 10.55
CA ILE A 978 -33.27 -41.66 9.09
C ILE A 978 -34.37 -40.66 8.67
N ASN A 979 -34.29 -40.12 7.44
CA ASN A 979 -35.40 -39.80 6.51
C ASN A 979 -34.90 -38.78 5.45
N ARG A 980 -35.35 -38.70 4.20
CA ARG A 980 -36.15 -39.53 3.28
C ARG A 980 -36.03 -38.82 1.92
N GLY A 981 -35.76 -39.55 0.84
CA GLY A 981 -35.95 -39.07 -0.53
C GLY A 981 -37.41 -39.20 -0.96
N ARG A 982 -37.82 -38.43 -1.97
CA ARG A 982 -39.13 -38.54 -2.63
C ARG A 982 -38.93 -38.64 -4.15
N GLN A 983 -39.60 -39.63 -4.72
CA GLN A 983 -39.67 -40.05 -6.12
C GLN A 983 -40.46 -39.06 -6.99
N ILE A 984 -40.19 -39.05 -8.30
CA ILE A 984 -41.18 -38.83 -9.36
C ILE A 984 -40.99 -39.92 -10.42
N SER A 985 -42.12 -40.38 -10.95
CA SER A 985 -42.48 -41.61 -11.65
C SER A 985 -42.20 -41.64 -13.16
N GLU A 986 -42.08 -42.87 -13.67
CA GLU A 986 -42.04 -43.31 -15.07
C GLU A 986 -43.42 -43.34 -15.74
N THR A 987 -43.42 -43.22 -17.08
CA THR A 987 -44.27 -43.89 -18.11
C THR A 987 -43.71 -43.48 -19.49
N ASP A 988 -43.82 -44.20 -20.60
CA ASP A 988 -43.57 -45.60 -21.00
C ASP A 988 -43.70 -45.62 -22.56
N PHE A 989 -42.85 -46.38 -23.28
CA PHE A 989 -42.87 -46.74 -24.73
C PHE A 989 -42.83 -45.60 -25.79
N GLU A 990 -42.20 -45.68 -26.96
CA GLU A 990 -42.04 -46.77 -27.94
C GLU A 990 -40.93 -46.38 -28.97
N SER A 991 -40.32 -47.39 -29.60
CA SER A 991 -39.24 -47.29 -30.59
C SER A 991 -39.76 -47.00 -32.00
N ASP A 992 -39.04 -46.18 -32.78
CA ASP A 992 -38.93 -46.41 -34.23
C ASP A 992 -37.63 -45.84 -34.83
N HIS A 993 -37.06 -46.65 -35.72
CA HIS A 993 -35.82 -46.45 -36.45
C HIS A 993 -36.03 -45.55 -37.67
N GLU A 994 -35.11 -44.61 -37.94
CA GLU A 994 -34.69 -44.31 -39.31
C GLU A 994 -33.30 -43.66 -39.33
N VAL A 995 -32.37 -44.34 -39.99
CA VAL A 995 -31.04 -43.85 -40.38
C VAL A 995 -31.09 -43.56 -41.88
N PRO A 996 -30.54 -42.42 -42.33
CA PRO A 996 -29.46 -42.52 -43.31
C PRO A 996 -28.29 -41.54 -43.04
N GLU A 997 -27.09 -42.10 -42.90
CA GLU A 997 -25.80 -41.44 -43.25
C GLU A 997 -25.62 -41.43 -44.79
N PRO A 998 -24.55 -40.86 -45.43
CA PRO A 998 -23.41 -40.07 -44.94
C PRO A 998 -23.10 -38.79 -45.79
N ALA A 999 -22.22 -37.90 -45.30
CA ALA A 999 -21.06 -37.39 -46.06
C ALA A 999 -20.17 -36.43 -45.24
N SER A 1000 -18.90 -36.84 -45.17
CA SER A 1000 -17.68 -36.16 -44.72
C SER A 1000 -17.47 -34.72 -45.24
N GLU A 1001 -17.00 -33.80 -44.38
CA GLU A 1001 -15.73 -33.11 -44.66
C GLU A 1001 -15.10 -32.44 -43.43
N MET A 1002 -13.89 -32.89 -43.14
CA MET A 1002 -12.90 -32.34 -42.24
C MET A 1002 -12.32 -31.05 -42.84
N LYS A 1003 -12.42 -29.90 -42.15
CA LYS A 1003 -11.56 -28.73 -42.44
C LYS A 1003 -10.88 -28.21 -41.18
N ARG A 1004 -9.60 -28.54 -41.08
CA ARG A 1004 -8.58 -27.73 -40.39
C ARG A 1004 -8.42 -26.39 -41.14
N ARG A 1005 -8.35 -25.26 -40.42
CA ARG A 1005 -7.16 -24.36 -40.39
C ARG A 1005 -7.36 -23.15 -39.46
N LEU A 1006 -6.34 -22.94 -38.61
CA LEU A 1006 -5.91 -21.72 -37.90
C LEU A 1006 -5.43 -20.63 -38.92
N PRO A 1007 -5.13 -19.34 -38.56
CA PRO A 1007 -4.64 -18.87 -37.26
C PRO A 1007 -5.06 -17.47 -36.74
N ARG A 1008 -4.87 -17.30 -35.42
CA ARG A 1008 -4.62 -16.03 -34.73
C ARG A 1008 -3.39 -15.34 -35.34
N ARG A 1009 -3.62 -14.35 -36.21
CA ARG A 1009 -2.58 -13.43 -36.70
C ARG A 1009 -3.06 -12.00 -36.50
N ALA A 1010 -3.09 -11.55 -35.25
CA ALA A 1010 -3.19 -10.13 -34.87
C ALA A 1010 -2.69 -9.85 -33.43
N LYS A 1011 -1.78 -10.69 -32.90
CA LYS A 1011 -1.08 -10.42 -31.62
C LYS A 1011 0.41 -10.76 -31.63
N THR A 1012 0.96 -11.09 -32.81
CA THR A 1012 2.37 -11.42 -33.04
C THR A 1012 3.07 -10.47 -34.03
N ALA A 1013 2.47 -9.32 -34.33
CA ALA A 1013 3.10 -8.27 -35.16
C ALA A 1013 3.64 -7.07 -34.36
N ALA A 1014 3.52 -7.09 -33.01
CA ALA A 1014 4.06 -6.05 -32.13
C ALA A 1014 5.18 -6.55 -31.19
N LEU A 1015 5.56 -7.83 -31.28
CA LEU A 1015 6.59 -8.45 -30.42
C LEU A 1015 7.89 -8.80 -31.15
N GLU A 1016 7.98 -8.53 -32.45
CA GLU A 1016 9.21 -8.74 -33.27
C GLU A 1016 9.97 -7.43 -33.60
N LYS A 1017 9.67 -6.31 -32.91
CA LYS A 1017 10.44 -5.05 -33.04
C LYS A 1017 11.26 -4.66 -31.80
N SER A 1018 11.40 -5.54 -30.80
CA SER A 1018 12.19 -5.27 -29.58
C SER A 1018 13.28 -6.32 -29.28
N LYS A 1019 13.78 -7.02 -30.29
CA LYS A 1019 15.01 -7.83 -30.18
C LYS A 1019 16.09 -7.24 -31.09
N LEU A 1020 16.73 -6.17 -30.62
CA LEU A 1020 18.07 -5.83 -31.05
C LEU A 1020 19.03 -6.49 -30.05
N ASN A 1021 19.86 -7.40 -30.56
CA ASN A 1021 21.02 -7.96 -29.86
C ASN A 1021 21.94 -6.82 -29.42
N LEU A 1022 22.12 -6.65 -28.10
CA LEU A 1022 23.15 -5.78 -27.51
C LEU A 1022 24.41 -6.55 -27.11
N GLU A 1023 24.51 -7.84 -27.44
CA GLU A 1023 25.71 -8.65 -27.18
C GLU A 1023 26.99 -8.22 -27.94
N PRO A 1024 27.00 -7.42 -29.04
CA PRO A 1024 28.26 -6.96 -29.62
C PRO A 1024 28.88 -5.70 -28.97
N PHE A 1025 28.23 -5.06 -28.00
CA PHE A 1025 28.72 -3.80 -27.39
C PHE A 1025 29.26 -3.95 -25.95
N LEU A 1026 29.42 -5.18 -25.45
CA LEU A 1026 29.90 -5.46 -24.09
C LEU A 1026 31.20 -6.28 -24.05
N SER A 1027 31.92 -6.35 -25.17
CA SER A 1027 33.18 -7.07 -25.29
C SER A 1027 34.15 -6.33 -26.21
N GLU A 1028 34.48 -5.10 -25.88
CA GLU A 1028 35.72 -4.43 -26.31
C GLU A 1028 35.93 -3.23 -25.38
N ASP A 1029 37.02 -3.31 -24.60
CA ASP A 1029 37.73 -2.25 -23.86
C ASP A 1029 38.11 -2.67 -22.43
N VAL A 1030 38.95 -3.71 -22.37
CA VAL A 1030 40.07 -3.75 -21.43
C VAL A 1030 41.32 -3.42 -22.25
N ASN A 1031 41.71 -2.14 -22.20
CA ASN A 1031 43.09 -1.65 -22.16
C ASN A 1031 43.10 -0.15 -21.88
#